data_AF-A0A1V3PJ09-F1
#
_entry.id   AF-A0A1V3PJ09-F1
#
_cell.length_a   1.000
_cell.length_b   1.000
_cell.length_c   1.000
_cell.angle_alpha   90.00
_cell.angle_beta   90.00
_cell.angle_gamma   90.00
#
_symmetry.space_group_name_H-M   'P 1'
#
loop_
_entity.id
_entity.type
_entity.pdbx_description
1 polymer ?
#
loop_
_entity_poly.entity_id
_entity_poly.type
_entity_poly.pdbx_seq_one_letter_code
_entity_poly.pdbx_strand_id
1 'polypeptide(L)'
;MTRVLDLHGVSLGSELLEAAADNQAGFWENRRVVDFHERLLGVLGSSWDDPRELRHDWVDVAVSAGHLDELVELLDSEFGDADIWAVKDPRLCRVLPLWRMALDRLQIAPKLIFSLRDPGEVVGSLRQRNGLSAATGALLWLRHLAEPVQASLDLPHCAIGYHELLDDWRGCMARLASTLGIVWPVSSSECAAAVDGHLRSDLRHQEAASTRELLPAAWRELLLNVHAEAQAVARDGGDWGVFAATLQGALDQFAFARPLIADLQPASVGERLRERLAETDRAKAAYQAEAARLFAASAEAQQQTMEAEHRCLEAERKQQETEHALEIARIKQVEAQGEIVKRNARIAALEQVKAELEQIKASRSWRWTRPLRFVLRTLRHRGISQEDRRRLGWRQPAHGIVSAGMPATGSASAVQTPSSQLDPVTNGVAAGSVSSPDIQLAPQVPNQRDFFLWAVIDWHFRIQRPQHLARELAAAGHRVFYVSNNFIDRAEPGFSVEALDTDGRLFQVHMHLAGSPVIYHAAPDETQREQLRAGIGLLLAWTRSRSCASLVQHPYWLETARVLPNQRLVYDCMDHHGGFADNTQDVLARENELMRVADLLVVTSDWLQREAEHHNPHSLMVRNACQYEHFCRQPAEVFRDSRGRRVIGYYGAIAEWFDLDLLEKVARSHRDCLVLMVGADTCGAQQRLQHLDNVEFTGEVAYARLPYYLYGFDVCLLPFQVIPLTLATNPVKVYEYLSAGKDVVSIELPEIKQFGDLARTGTDHDGFLSALDTTLRAPADPQLVARRREFAAEQTWAHRVRDLAQGVDALPQPKVSVVVVTYNNLDLTKVCLDSLDRYSDYPNLELIVVDNASADETPAYLRAWEAAGSNRHVILNPDNRGFAAANNQGLAAATGEYLVMLNNDTHVTPGWVATLVGHLQRTPTLGMLGPVTNNIGNEARIDIRYNDMEQMLQAAADYTARHAGQLTTLHTAAFFCVAMPRGVYEKVGELDEAFGIGMFEDDDYCRRVQQAGWSIACADDVFIHHHLSASFNKIKQEKRQAMFEQNKAIYEAKWGTWEPHRYRQS
;
A
#
# COMPACT_ATOMS: atom_id res chain seq x y z
N MET A 1 -2.64 -6.69 45.28
CA MET A 1 -1.31 -6.80 45.94
C MET A 1 -0.23 -6.11 45.13
N THR A 2 0.12 -6.55 43.90
CA THR A 2 1.29 -6.03 43.16
C THR A 2 1.33 -4.49 43.03
N ARG A 3 0.25 -3.87 42.56
CA ARG A 3 0.12 -2.39 42.50
C ARG A 3 0.21 -1.70 43.88
N VAL A 4 -0.04 -2.40 44.98
CA VAL A 4 0.16 -1.86 46.34
C VAL A 4 1.66 -1.84 46.68
N LEU A 5 2.44 -2.84 46.27
CA LEU A 5 3.90 -2.87 46.45
C LEU A 5 4.58 -1.77 45.62
N ASP A 6 4.17 -1.64 44.36
CA ASP A 6 4.60 -0.58 43.44
C ASP A 6 4.26 0.83 43.97
N LEU A 7 3.07 1.04 44.53
CA LEU A 7 2.72 2.29 45.23
C LEU A 7 3.49 2.49 46.55
N HIS A 8 4.16 1.47 47.10
CA HIS A 8 5.14 1.59 48.20
C HIS A 8 6.59 1.78 47.69
N GLY A 9 6.78 1.98 46.38
CA GLY A 9 8.09 2.21 45.75
C GLY A 9 8.90 0.96 45.43
N VAL A 10 8.28 -0.22 45.39
CA VAL A 10 8.94 -1.48 45.00
C VAL A 10 8.92 -1.62 43.47
N SER A 11 10.09 -1.73 42.84
CA SER A 11 10.17 -1.83 41.37
C SER A 11 9.51 -3.10 40.82
N LEU A 12 8.80 -2.99 39.70
CA LEU A 12 8.24 -4.12 38.94
C LEU A 12 8.96 -4.37 37.59
N GLY A 13 10.07 -3.67 37.35
CA GLY A 13 10.85 -3.72 36.10
C GLY A 13 10.37 -2.70 35.06
N SER A 14 10.90 -2.80 33.84
CA SER A 14 10.78 -1.77 32.80
C SER A 14 9.49 -1.87 31.97
N GLU A 15 9.06 -3.10 31.65
CA GLU A 15 7.91 -3.38 30.78
C GLU A 15 6.78 -4.08 31.54
N LEU A 16 5.63 -3.42 31.72
CA LEU A 16 4.47 -3.98 32.42
C LEU A 16 3.32 -4.30 31.46
N LEU A 17 2.62 -5.42 31.72
CA LEU A 17 1.39 -5.78 31.02
C LEU A 17 0.26 -4.77 31.32
N GLU A 18 -0.20 -4.11 30.26
CA GLU A 18 -1.32 -3.15 30.27
C GLU A 18 -2.66 -3.79 30.68
N ALA A 19 -3.69 -2.96 30.80
CA ALA A 19 -5.05 -3.41 31.11
C ALA A 19 -5.74 -4.00 29.88
N ALA A 20 -6.31 -5.19 30.02
CA ALA A 20 -7.16 -5.81 29.00
C ALA A 20 -8.63 -5.79 29.43
N ALA A 21 -9.54 -6.14 28.51
CA ALA A 21 -10.98 -6.10 28.74
C ALA A 21 -11.47 -6.98 29.91
N ASP A 22 -10.75 -8.06 30.26
CA ASP A 22 -11.03 -8.93 31.40
C ASP A 22 -10.37 -8.48 32.72
N ASN A 23 -9.50 -7.47 32.69
CA ASN A 23 -8.84 -6.88 33.85
C ASN A 23 -8.53 -5.39 33.63
N GLN A 24 -9.57 -4.57 33.74
CA GLN A 24 -9.52 -3.10 33.53
C GLN A 24 -8.56 -2.35 34.49
N ALA A 25 -8.07 -3.01 35.55
CA ALA A 25 -7.15 -2.43 36.52
C ALA A 25 -5.66 -2.69 36.21
N GLY A 26 -5.33 -3.38 35.10
CA GLY A 26 -3.96 -3.76 34.74
C GLY A 26 -3.51 -5.08 35.37
N PHE A 27 -2.67 -5.86 34.66
CA PHE A 27 -2.17 -7.13 35.20
C PHE A 27 -0.99 -6.96 36.16
N TRP A 28 -0.18 -5.90 35.99
CA TRP A 28 1.02 -5.62 36.79
C TRP A 28 1.98 -6.83 36.82
N GLU A 29 2.17 -7.43 35.64
CA GLU A 29 3.14 -8.52 35.40
C GLU A 29 4.23 -7.96 34.48
N ASN A 30 5.48 -8.35 34.70
CA ASN A 30 6.59 -7.91 33.86
C ASN A 30 6.58 -8.71 32.53
N ARG A 31 6.55 -8.02 31.39
CA ARG A 31 6.45 -8.62 30.04
C ARG A 31 7.57 -9.62 29.80
N ARG A 32 8.83 -9.19 29.98
CA ARG A 32 10.02 -10.02 29.71
C ARG A 32 10.05 -11.29 30.57
N VAL A 33 9.58 -11.21 31.83
CA VAL A 33 9.40 -12.37 32.72
C VAL A 33 8.27 -13.30 32.29
N VAL A 34 7.11 -12.76 31.90
CA VAL A 34 5.97 -13.57 31.41
C VAL A 34 6.38 -14.35 30.17
N ASP A 35 7.02 -13.68 29.21
CA ASP A 35 7.47 -14.30 27.96
C ASP A 35 8.54 -15.37 28.21
N PHE A 36 9.44 -15.17 29.18
CA PHE A 36 10.40 -16.19 29.64
C PHE A 36 9.68 -17.43 30.22
N HIS A 37 8.67 -17.24 31.07
CA HIS A 37 7.90 -18.35 31.62
C HIS A 37 7.08 -19.10 30.57
N GLU A 38 6.56 -18.42 29.55
CA GLU A 38 5.85 -19.07 28.44
C GLU A 38 6.82 -19.92 27.59
N ARG A 39 8.03 -19.41 27.29
CA ARG A 39 9.09 -20.19 26.63
C ARG A 39 9.47 -21.43 27.45
N LEU A 40 9.79 -21.24 28.73
CA LEU A 40 10.23 -22.31 29.63
C LEU A 40 9.17 -23.41 29.79
N LEU A 41 7.90 -23.05 30.08
CA LEU A 41 6.82 -24.04 30.19
C LEU A 41 6.55 -24.74 28.84
N GLY A 42 6.68 -24.02 27.72
CA GLY A 42 6.58 -24.58 26.37
C GLY A 42 7.64 -25.66 26.11
N VAL A 43 8.91 -25.40 26.44
CA VAL A 43 10.01 -26.39 26.37
C VAL A 43 9.75 -27.59 27.27
N LEU A 44 9.12 -27.40 28.43
CA LEU A 44 8.72 -28.46 29.35
C LEU A 44 7.42 -29.20 28.95
N GLY A 45 6.77 -28.82 27.84
CA GLY A 45 5.55 -29.46 27.34
C GLY A 45 4.30 -29.17 28.19
N SER A 46 4.27 -28.01 28.85
CA SER A 46 3.24 -27.59 29.81
C SER A 46 2.78 -26.13 29.55
N SER A 47 1.84 -25.62 30.34
CA SER A 47 1.35 -24.24 30.28
C SER A 47 0.80 -23.78 31.64
N TRP A 48 0.41 -22.50 31.76
CA TRP A 48 -0.10 -21.92 33.01
C TRP A 48 -1.41 -22.57 33.50
N ASP A 49 -2.17 -23.16 32.58
CA ASP A 49 -3.47 -23.81 32.74
C ASP A 49 -3.38 -25.36 32.79
N ASP A 50 -2.17 -25.91 32.82
CA ASP A 50 -1.92 -27.35 32.80
C ASP A 50 -1.86 -27.96 34.22
N PRO A 51 -2.83 -28.79 34.64
CA PRO A 51 -2.89 -29.38 35.98
C PRO A 51 -2.00 -30.64 36.14
N ARG A 52 -1.15 -30.96 35.16
CA ARG A 52 -0.22 -32.10 35.22
C ARG A 52 1.08 -31.71 35.96
N GLU A 53 1.78 -32.70 36.49
CA GLU A 53 3.11 -32.51 37.08
C GLU A 53 4.14 -32.15 36.01
N LEU A 54 5.02 -31.18 36.31
CA LEU A 54 6.26 -31.03 35.57
C LEU A 54 7.12 -32.28 35.79
N ARG A 55 7.80 -32.74 34.73
CA ARG A 55 8.70 -33.91 34.78
C ARG A 55 9.73 -33.76 35.92
N HIS A 56 10.01 -34.82 36.66
CA HIS A 56 10.86 -34.77 37.87
C HIS A 56 12.27 -34.18 37.67
N ASP A 57 12.77 -34.25 36.44
CA ASP A 57 14.07 -33.80 35.95
C ASP A 57 14.00 -32.44 35.22
N TRP A 58 12.89 -31.69 35.35
CA TRP A 58 12.68 -30.45 34.59
C TRP A 58 13.72 -29.38 34.88
N VAL A 59 14.22 -29.31 36.11
CA VAL A 59 15.26 -28.35 36.51
C VAL A 59 16.57 -28.66 35.79
N ASP A 60 17.00 -29.92 35.77
CA ASP A 60 18.22 -30.34 35.07
C ASP A 60 18.11 -30.09 33.56
N VAL A 61 16.92 -30.32 32.97
CA VAL A 61 16.63 -29.98 31.57
C VAL A 61 16.72 -28.47 31.33
N ALA A 62 16.10 -27.64 32.17
CA ALA A 62 16.11 -26.19 32.04
C ALA A 62 17.52 -25.59 32.19
N VAL A 63 18.30 -26.09 33.15
CA VAL A 63 19.71 -25.71 33.35
C VAL A 63 20.56 -26.15 32.16
N SER A 64 20.39 -27.38 31.66
CA SER A 64 21.11 -27.89 30.49
C SER A 64 20.77 -27.17 29.18
N ALA A 65 19.59 -26.55 29.11
CA ALA A 65 19.14 -25.72 28.00
C ALA A 65 19.58 -24.25 28.10
N GLY A 66 20.27 -23.84 29.19
CA GLY A 66 20.75 -22.47 29.41
C GLY A 66 19.73 -21.52 30.02
N HIS A 67 18.49 -21.95 30.31
CA HIS A 67 17.45 -21.08 30.87
C HIS A 67 17.77 -20.52 32.27
N LEU A 68 18.72 -21.12 32.99
CA LEU A 68 19.25 -20.54 34.24
C LEU A 68 20.15 -19.32 33.99
N ASP A 69 20.93 -19.34 32.91
CA ASP A 69 21.80 -18.22 32.55
C ASP A 69 20.95 -17.08 31.94
N GLU A 70 19.98 -17.43 31.08
CA GLU A 70 18.94 -16.52 30.55
C GLU A 70 18.17 -15.80 31.68
N LEU A 71 17.77 -16.52 32.73
CA LEU A 71 17.06 -15.94 33.88
C LEU A 71 17.96 -15.03 34.72
N VAL A 72 19.24 -15.35 34.87
CA VAL A 72 20.19 -14.48 35.60
C VAL A 72 20.41 -13.17 34.84
N GLU A 73 20.62 -13.22 33.52
CA GLU A 73 20.78 -12.04 32.67
C GLU A 73 19.48 -11.20 32.60
N LEU A 74 18.31 -11.86 32.56
CA LEU A 74 17.01 -11.18 32.65
C LEU A 74 16.85 -10.43 33.98
N LEU A 75 17.20 -11.06 35.11
CA LEU A 75 17.05 -10.44 36.43
C LEU A 75 18.04 -9.29 36.66
N ASP A 76 19.28 -9.44 36.23
CA ASP A 76 20.30 -8.38 36.30
C ASP A 76 19.88 -7.18 35.43
N SER A 77 19.42 -7.42 34.19
CA SER A 77 19.03 -6.36 33.25
C SER A 77 17.67 -5.68 33.52
N GLU A 78 16.73 -6.31 34.23
CA GLU A 78 15.46 -5.69 34.64
C GLU A 78 15.49 -5.05 36.04
N PHE A 79 16.34 -5.56 36.94
CA PHE A 79 16.23 -5.25 38.37
C PHE A 79 17.57 -4.93 39.07
N GLY A 80 18.72 -5.03 38.40
CA GLY A 80 20.05 -4.82 39.02
C GLY A 80 20.26 -3.46 39.66
N ASP A 81 19.63 -2.40 39.13
CA ASP A 81 19.68 -1.03 39.65
C ASP A 81 18.69 -0.76 40.82
N ALA A 82 17.89 -1.74 41.25
CA ALA A 82 16.79 -1.53 42.22
C ALA A 82 17.06 -2.13 43.61
N ASP A 83 17.18 -1.26 44.63
CA ASP A 83 17.35 -1.64 46.05
C ASP A 83 16.26 -2.62 46.56
N ILE A 84 15.04 -2.52 46.04
CA ILE A 84 13.96 -3.48 46.27
C ILE A 84 13.02 -3.57 45.07
N TRP A 85 12.75 -4.80 44.65
CA TRP A 85 11.90 -5.13 43.52
C TRP A 85 11.00 -6.32 43.81
N ALA A 86 9.94 -6.50 43.02
CA ALA A 86 9.02 -7.62 43.13
C ALA A 86 8.55 -8.09 41.75
N VAL A 87 8.56 -9.40 41.54
CA VAL A 87 7.96 -10.06 40.38
C VAL A 87 6.65 -10.71 40.78
N LYS A 88 5.61 -10.51 39.96
CA LYS A 88 4.37 -11.27 40.01
C LYS A 88 4.07 -11.77 38.61
N ASP A 89 3.89 -13.08 38.50
CA ASP A 89 3.33 -13.78 37.36
C ASP A 89 2.70 -15.11 37.87
N PRO A 90 1.61 -15.63 37.28
CA PRO A 90 0.93 -16.85 37.77
C PRO A 90 1.68 -18.17 37.47
N ARG A 91 2.70 -18.15 36.61
CA ARG A 91 3.51 -19.31 36.20
C ARG A 91 4.70 -19.53 37.15
N LEU A 92 5.18 -18.46 37.79
CA LEU A 92 6.27 -18.42 38.77
C LEU A 92 6.14 -19.49 39.87
N CYS A 93 4.91 -19.77 40.34
CA CYS A 93 4.66 -20.78 41.38
C CYS A 93 5.11 -22.19 40.98
N ARG A 94 5.18 -22.49 39.67
CA ARG A 94 5.56 -23.79 39.12
C ARG A 94 7.06 -23.89 38.87
N VAL A 95 7.71 -22.76 38.57
CA VAL A 95 9.13 -22.68 38.19
C VAL A 95 10.05 -22.09 39.27
N LEU A 96 9.52 -21.83 40.47
CA LEU A 96 10.25 -21.28 41.63
C LEU A 96 11.60 -21.97 41.94
N PRO A 97 11.78 -23.30 41.79
CA PRO A 97 13.10 -23.94 41.94
C PRO A 97 14.21 -23.37 41.04
N LEU A 98 13.90 -23.00 39.78
CA LEU A 98 14.89 -22.38 38.88
C LEU A 98 15.19 -20.94 39.30
N TRP A 99 14.18 -20.21 39.77
CA TRP A 99 14.33 -18.86 40.32
C TRP A 99 15.23 -18.83 41.55
N ARG A 100 15.12 -19.81 42.44
CA ARG A 100 16.05 -19.94 43.58
C ARG A 100 17.49 -20.02 43.10
N MET A 101 17.79 -20.88 42.11
CA MET A 101 19.14 -21.02 41.56
C MET A 101 19.66 -19.72 40.90
N ALA A 102 18.80 -18.92 40.28
CA ALA A 102 19.17 -17.63 39.70
C ALA A 102 19.45 -16.58 40.79
N LEU A 103 18.59 -16.50 41.81
CA LEU A 103 18.72 -15.58 42.94
C LEU A 103 19.95 -15.90 43.81
N ASP A 104 20.20 -17.19 44.08
CA ASP A 104 21.39 -17.66 44.80
C ASP A 104 22.70 -17.27 44.07
N ARG A 105 22.71 -17.30 42.73
CA ARG A 105 23.84 -16.84 41.91
C ARG A 105 24.02 -15.32 41.98
N LEU A 106 22.92 -14.55 41.97
CA LEU A 106 22.92 -13.09 42.11
C LEU A 106 23.11 -12.62 43.56
N GLN A 107 23.19 -13.54 44.53
CA GLN A 107 23.26 -13.28 45.98
C GLN A 107 22.06 -12.51 46.55
N ILE A 108 20.91 -12.57 45.87
CA ILE A 108 19.66 -11.92 46.26
C ILE A 108 18.87 -12.84 47.18
N ALA A 109 18.48 -12.36 48.38
CA ALA A 109 17.75 -13.14 49.36
C ALA A 109 16.22 -13.05 49.17
N PRO A 110 15.53 -14.08 48.61
CA PRO A 110 14.10 -14.02 48.32
C PRO A 110 13.21 -13.82 49.56
N LYS A 111 12.09 -13.15 49.35
CA LYS A 111 10.99 -12.94 50.31
C LYS A 111 9.68 -13.25 49.59
N LEU A 112 8.84 -14.13 50.14
CA LEU A 112 7.65 -14.64 49.44
C LEU A 112 6.34 -14.12 50.03
N ILE A 113 5.43 -13.69 49.15
CA ILE A 113 4.12 -13.14 49.50
C ILE A 113 3.02 -14.02 48.92
N PHE A 114 2.36 -14.79 49.77
CA PHE A 114 1.27 -15.70 49.37
C PHE A 114 -0.08 -14.97 49.46
N SER A 115 -0.60 -14.53 48.31
CA SER A 115 -1.91 -13.87 48.19
C SER A 115 -3.04 -14.90 48.15
N LEU A 116 -3.56 -15.29 49.32
CA LEU A 116 -4.56 -16.35 49.46
C LEU A 116 -5.96 -15.91 49.00
N ARG A 117 -6.64 -16.77 48.23
CA ARG A 117 -8.02 -16.58 47.79
C ARG A 117 -8.82 -17.89 47.89
N ASP A 118 -10.12 -17.75 48.19
CA ASP A 118 -11.06 -18.86 48.30
C ASP A 118 -11.11 -19.71 47.01
N PRO A 119 -11.06 -21.05 47.10
CA PRO A 119 -11.01 -21.92 45.93
C PRO A 119 -12.27 -21.84 45.07
N GLY A 120 -13.45 -21.56 45.66
CA GLY A 120 -14.71 -21.38 44.94
C GLY A 120 -14.72 -20.10 44.11
N GLU A 121 -14.19 -19.00 44.66
CA GLU A 121 -14.01 -17.75 43.88
C GLU A 121 -13.03 -17.94 42.70
N VAL A 122 -11.93 -18.69 42.91
CA VAL A 122 -10.96 -18.96 41.83
C VAL A 122 -11.53 -19.89 40.76
N VAL A 123 -12.25 -20.95 41.15
CA VAL A 123 -12.96 -21.84 40.19
C VAL A 123 -14.04 -21.08 39.41
N GLY A 124 -14.81 -20.21 40.07
CA GLY A 124 -15.79 -19.34 39.40
C GLY A 124 -15.13 -18.43 38.36
N SER A 125 -14.04 -17.75 38.74
CA SER A 125 -13.27 -16.87 37.86
C SER A 125 -12.67 -17.61 36.67
N LEU A 126 -12.02 -18.76 36.87
CA LEU A 126 -11.42 -19.55 35.79
C LEU A 126 -12.47 -20.16 34.85
N ARG A 127 -13.62 -20.58 35.37
CA ARG A 127 -14.73 -21.06 34.55
C ARG A 127 -15.35 -19.94 33.70
N GLN A 128 -15.52 -18.74 34.26
CA GLN A 128 -16.09 -17.59 33.56
C GLN A 128 -15.12 -17.01 32.50
N ARG A 129 -13.82 -16.92 32.81
CA ARG A 129 -12.80 -16.31 31.94
C ARG A 129 -12.22 -17.27 30.91
N ASN A 130 -12.00 -18.53 31.28
CA ASN A 130 -11.24 -19.49 30.47
C ASN A 130 -12.04 -20.76 30.09
N GLY A 131 -13.33 -20.83 30.45
CA GLY A 131 -14.18 -22.00 30.16
C GLY A 131 -13.80 -23.27 30.92
N LEU A 132 -12.82 -23.21 31.82
CA LEU A 132 -12.25 -24.39 32.48
C LEU A 132 -13.28 -25.14 33.34
N SER A 133 -13.16 -26.46 33.37
CA SER A 133 -14.02 -27.30 34.20
C SER A 133 -13.78 -27.03 35.69
N ALA A 134 -14.80 -27.24 36.52
CA ALA A 134 -14.68 -27.08 37.97
C ALA A 134 -13.61 -28.01 38.59
N ALA A 135 -13.38 -29.18 37.99
CA ALA A 135 -12.31 -30.10 38.40
C ALA A 135 -10.92 -29.56 38.02
N THR A 136 -10.77 -29.04 36.79
CA THR A 136 -9.52 -28.47 36.28
C THR A 136 -9.11 -27.24 37.10
N GLY A 137 -10.04 -26.28 37.29
CA GLY A 137 -9.77 -25.07 38.07
C GLY A 137 -9.45 -25.34 39.54
N ALA A 138 -10.08 -26.36 40.15
CA ALA A 138 -9.80 -26.76 41.53
C ALA A 138 -8.41 -27.40 41.69
N LEU A 139 -8.00 -28.26 40.73
CA LEU A 139 -6.68 -28.88 40.74
C LEU A 139 -5.56 -27.88 40.43
N LEU A 140 -5.80 -26.91 39.53
CA LEU A 140 -4.90 -25.78 39.30
C LEU A 140 -4.71 -24.93 40.55
N TRP A 141 -5.79 -24.54 41.24
CA TRP A 141 -5.70 -23.80 42.51
C TRP A 141 -4.87 -24.55 43.54
N LEU A 142 -5.10 -25.87 43.69
CA LEU A 142 -4.36 -26.70 44.64
C LEU A 142 -2.86 -26.78 44.29
N ARG A 143 -2.51 -26.94 43.01
CA ARG A 143 -1.12 -26.96 42.54
C ARG A 143 -0.41 -25.63 42.69
N HIS A 144 -1.02 -24.54 42.24
CA HIS A 144 -0.42 -23.20 42.29
C HIS A 144 -0.25 -22.70 43.73
N LEU A 145 -0.88 -23.34 44.72
CA LEU A 145 -0.64 -23.15 46.15
C LEU A 145 0.41 -24.15 46.70
N ALA A 146 0.34 -25.43 46.35
CA ALA A 146 1.22 -26.47 46.89
C ALA A 146 2.66 -26.44 46.34
N GLU A 147 2.82 -26.33 45.02
CA GLU A 147 4.13 -26.34 44.33
C GLU A 147 5.10 -25.26 44.89
N PRO A 148 4.70 -23.98 45.08
CA PRO A 148 5.58 -22.97 45.66
C PRO A 148 5.81 -23.15 47.18
N VAL A 149 4.78 -23.57 47.95
CA VAL A 149 4.90 -23.79 49.40
C VAL A 149 5.94 -24.86 49.71
N GLN A 150 5.95 -25.95 48.94
CA GLN A 150 6.94 -27.02 49.08
C GLN A 150 8.34 -26.59 48.65
N ALA A 151 8.45 -25.81 47.57
CA ALA A 151 9.72 -25.26 47.09
C ALA A 151 10.30 -24.14 47.98
N SER A 152 9.63 -23.73 49.07
CA SER A 152 9.99 -22.57 49.88
C SER A 152 9.96 -22.76 51.40
N LEU A 153 9.99 -23.99 51.91
CA LEU A 153 9.91 -24.28 53.36
C LEU A 153 10.98 -23.57 54.21
N ASP A 154 12.14 -23.31 53.61
CA ASP A 154 13.31 -22.67 54.21
C ASP A 154 13.41 -21.15 53.93
N LEU A 155 12.49 -20.59 53.14
CA LEU A 155 12.52 -19.18 52.73
C LEU A 155 11.58 -18.31 53.58
N PRO A 156 11.93 -17.04 53.86
CA PRO A 156 11.03 -16.11 54.54
C PRO A 156 9.75 -15.85 53.73
N HIS A 157 8.60 -16.17 54.32
CA HIS A 157 7.29 -16.12 53.67
C HIS A 157 6.27 -15.37 54.55
N CYS A 158 5.25 -14.79 53.93
CA CYS A 158 4.11 -14.22 54.61
C CYS A 158 2.85 -14.43 53.76
N ALA A 159 1.75 -14.84 54.40
CA ALA A 159 0.47 -15.05 53.75
C ALA A 159 -0.53 -13.92 54.08
N ILE A 160 -1.20 -13.41 53.06
CA ILE A 160 -2.20 -12.33 53.15
C ILE A 160 -3.48 -12.80 52.45
N GLY A 161 -4.60 -12.76 53.15
CA GLY A 161 -5.90 -13.04 52.53
C GLY A 161 -6.34 -11.89 51.61
N TYR A 162 -6.87 -12.20 50.43
CA TYR A 162 -7.38 -11.18 49.50
C TYR A 162 -8.45 -10.27 50.14
N HIS A 163 -9.27 -10.81 51.05
CA HIS A 163 -10.24 -10.06 51.85
C HIS A 163 -9.57 -9.08 52.82
N GLU A 164 -8.52 -9.52 53.52
CA GLU A 164 -7.78 -8.70 54.49
C GLU A 164 -7.08 -7.52 53.80
N LEU A 165 -6.60 -7.72 52.57
CA LEU A 165 -6.03 -6.65 51.75
C LEU A 165 -7.07 -5.62 51.31
N LEU A 166 -8.36 -5.97 51.20
CA LEU A 166 -9.43 -5.02 50.89
C LEU A 166 -9.94 -4.30 52.14
N ASP A 167 -10.02 -4.97 53.29
CA ASP A 167 -10.50 -4.39 54.55
C ASP A 167 -9.45 -3.51 55.24
N ASP A 168 -8.21 -3.99 55.35
CA ASP A 168 -7.10 -3.33 56.05
C ASP A 168 -5.77 -3.63 55.36
N TRP A 169 -5.55 -3.02 54.20
CA TRP A 169 -4.25 -3.08 53.52
C TRP A 169 -3.10 -2.52 54.37
N ARG A 170 -3.38 -1.60 55.31
CA ARG A 170 -2.35 -0.96 56.15
C ARG A 170 -1.81 -1.94 57.18
N GLY A 171 -2.70 -2.66 57.88
CA GLY A 171 -2.34 -3.79 58.73
C GLY A 171 -1.64 -4.90 57.94
N CYS A 172 -2.08 -5.20 56.71
CA CYS A 172 -1.41 -6.16 55.83
C CYS A 172 0.03 -5.73 55.48
N MET A 173 0.25 -4.47 55.09
CA MET A 173 1.59 -3.97 54.72
C MET A 173 2.52 -3.83 55.94
N ALA A 174 1.98 -3.54 57.13
CA ALA A 174 2.72 -3.60 58.39
C ALA A 174 3.10 -5.04 58.79
N ARG A 175 2.18 -6.01 58.59
CA ARG A 175 2.45 -7.45 58.81
C ARG A 175 3.54 -7.95 57.85
N LEU A 176 3.45 -7.63 56.56
CA LEU A 176 4.48 -7.95 55.56
C LEU A 176 5.85 -7.39 55.93
N ALA A 177 5.94 -6.11 56.29
CA ALA A 177 7.19 -5.48 56.73
C ALA A 177 7.81 -6.22 57.93
N SER A 178 7.00 -6.48 58.97
CA SER A 178 7.47 -7.11 60.20
C SER A 178 7.82 -8.59 60.06
N THR A 179 7.10 -9.35 59.22
CA THR A 179 7.34 -10.79 59.03
C THR A 179 8.51 -11.06 58.08
N LEU A 180 8.64 -10.28 57.00
CA LEU A 180 9.68 -10.48 56.00
C LEU A 180 10.98 -9.72 56.33
N GLY A 181 10.93 -8.76 57.26
CA GLY A 181 12.05 -7.89 57.61
C GLY A 181 12.32 -6.83 56.54
N ILE A 182 11.26 -6.25 55.97
CA ILE A 182 11.32 -5.28 54.86
C ILE A 182 10.99 -3.87 55.37
N VAL A 183 11.74 -2.88 54.90
CA VAL A 183 11.38 -1.45 55.03
C VAL A 183 10.89 -0.99 53.65
N TRP A 184 9.68 -0.43 53.59
CA TRP A 184 9.10 0.09 52.35
C TRP A 184 9.75 1.43 51.95
N PRO A 185 10.17 1.63 50.68
CA PRO A 185 10.74 2.90 50.22
C PRO A 185 9.80 4.11 50.38
N VAL A 186 8.49 3.90 50.19
CA VAL A 186 7.43 4.89 50.48
C VAL A 186 6.57 4.37 51.63
N SER A 187 6.27 5.22 52.61
CA SER A 187 5.47 4.79 53.76
C SER A 187 3.99 4.63 53.42
N SER A 188 3.31 3.73 54.12
CA SER A 188 1.84 3.53 54.01
C SER A 188 1.01 4.77 54.40
N SER A 189 1.64 5.80 54.98
CA SER A 189 1.07 7.13 55.20
C SER A 189 1.14 8.03 53.97
N GLU A 190 2.17 7.91 53.13
CA GLU A 190 2.41 8.76 51.96
C GLU A 190 1.67 8.25 50.73
N CYS A 191 1.73 6.93 50.47
CA CYS A 191 0.99 6.30 49.36
C CYS A 191 -0.52 6.16 49.63
N ALA A 192 -0.98 6.53 50.83
CA ALA A 192 -2.31 6.29 51.38
C ALA A 192 -3.46 6.52 50.37
N ALA A 193 -3.55 7.74 49.83
CA ALA A 193 -4.65 8.13 48.94
C ALA A 193 -4.62 7.41 47.58
N ALA A 194 -3.44 7.03 47.08
CA ALA A 194 -3.29 6.30 45.84
C ALA A 194 -3.70 4.83 45.99
N VAL A 195 -3.37 4.21 47.13
CA VAL A 195 -3.77 2.83 47.44
C VAL A 195 -5.27 2.75 47.74
N ASP A 196 -5.81 3.66 48.56
CA ASP A 196 -7.26 3.72 48.84
C ASP A 196 -8.09 3.98 47.57
N GLY A 197 -7.59 4.78 46.61
CA GLY A 197 -8.25 5.03 45.33
C GLY A 197 -8.23 3.85 44.34
N HIS A 198 -7.28 2.93 44.52
CA HIS A 198 -7.11 1.71 43.71
C HIS A 198 -7.86 0.51 44.29
N LEU A 199 -7.84 0.32 45.62
CA LEU A 199 -8.48 -0.80 46.31
C LEU A 199 -9.98 -0.55 46.52
N ARG A 200 -10.74 -0.54 45.41
CA ARG A 200 -12.20 -0.40 45.45
C ARG A 200 -12.90 -1.73 45.66
N SER A 201 -13.97 -1.74 46.44
CA SER A 201 -14.77 -2.93 46.75
C SER A 201 -15.77 -3.33 45.66
N ASP A 202 -16.06 -2.43 44.71
CA ASP A 202 -16.97 -2.67 43.57
C ASP A 202 -16.38 -3.64 42.51
N LEU A 203 -15.05 -3.79 42.46
CA LEU A 203 -14.33 -4.74 41.60
C LEU A 203 -14.45 -6.21 42.08
N ARG A 204 -15.15 -6.51 43.17
CA ARG A 204 -15.37 -7.88 43.68
C ARG A 204 -16.61 -8.53 43.05
N HIS A 205 -16.45 -9.14 41.87
CA HIS A 205 -17.55 -9.80 41.15
C HIS A 205 -18.00 -11.18 41.70
N GLN A 206 -17.35 -11.71 42.75
CA GLN A 206 -17.60 -13.05 43.31
C GLN A 206 -17.46 -13.02 44.84
N GLU A 207 -18.39 -13.62 45.59
CA GLU A 207 -18.35 -13.73 47.05
C GLU A 207 -18.26 -15.19 47.51
N ALA A 208 -17.32 -15.50 48.40
CA ALA A 208 -17.09 -16.85 48.97
C ALA A 208 -18.29 -17.53 49.68
N ALA A 209 -19.43 -16.84 49.83
CA ALA A 209 -20.68 -17.44 50.32
C ALA A 209 -21.51 -18.08 49.19
N SER A 210 -21.46 -17.54 47.96
CA SER A 210 -22.24 -18.01 46.81
C SER A 210 -21.47 -18.97 45.90
N THR A 211 -20.14 -19.00 45.98
CA THR A 211 -19.29 -19.78 45.06
C THR A 211 -18.98 -21.22 45.49
N ARG A 212 -19.26 -21.60 46.75
CA ARG A 212 -18.89 -22.93 47.29
C ARG A 212 -19.52 -24.10 46.54
N GLU A 213 -20.71 -23.90 45.97
CA GLU A 213 -21.39 -24.93 45.16
C GLU A 213 -20.67 -25.20 43.82
N LEU A 214 -19.87 -24.24 43.32
CA LEU A 214 -19.07 -24.40 42.10
C LEU A 214 -17.92 -25.41 42.26
N LEU A 215 -17.50 -25.69 43.51
CA LEU A 215 -16.46 -26.68 43.78
C LEU A 215 -16.97 -28.12 43.52
N PRO A 216 -16.15 -29.02 42.95
CA PRO A 216 -16.52 -30.42 42.74
C PRO A 216 -16.94 -31.10 44.05
N ALA A 217 -18.16 -31.65 44.09
CA ALA A 217 -18.75 -32.17 45.32
C ALA A 217 -17.92 -33.29 46.00
N ALA A 218 -17.14 -34.05 45.22
CA ALA A 218 -16.25 -35.09 45.73
C ALA A 218 -15.04 -34.57 46.53
N TRP A 219 -14.63 -33.31 46.31
CA TRP A 219 -13.41 -32.72 46.88
C TRP A 219 -13.66 -31.37 47.59
N ARG A 220 -14.91 -30.89 47.64
CA ARG A 220 -15.30 -29.60 48.21
C ARG A 220 -14.76 -29.40 49.64
N GLU A 221 -15.02 -30.35 50.53
CA GLU A 221 -14.57 -30.27 51.92
C GLU A 221 -13.04 -30.29 52.04
N LEU A 222 -12.35 -31.07 51.20
CA LEU A 222 -10.88 -31.11 51.16
C LEU A 222 -10.30 -29.73 50.81
N LEU A 223 -10.81 -29.10 49.76
CA LEU A 223 -10.34 -27.79 49.28
C LEU A 223 -10.68 -26.66 50.26
N LEU A 224 -11.85 -26.71 50.89
CA LEU A 224 -12.25 -25.75 51.93
C LEU A 224 -11.41 -25.92 53.21
N ASN A 225 -11.06 -27.15 53.61
CA ASN A 225 -10.16 -27.41 54.74
C ASN A 225 -8.73 -26.90 54.44
N VAL A 226 -8.19 -27.16 53.24
CA VAL A 226 -6.90 -26.59 52.79
C VAL A 226 -6.92 -25.05 52.84
N HIS A 227 -8.04 -24.43 52.44
CA HIS A 227 -8.17 -22.97 52.52
C HIS A 227 -8.28 -22.46 53.97
N ALA A 228 -8.95 -23.19 54.86
CA ALA A 228 -9.06 -22.85 56.28
C ALA A 228 -7.70 -22.91 57.00
N GLU A 229 -6.91 -23.96 56.76
CA GLU A 229 -5.54 -24.07 57.28
C GLU A 229 -4.65 -22.94 56.73
N ALA A 230 -4.77 -22.60 55.44
CA ALA A 230 -4.06 -21.48 54.85
C ALA A 230 -4.40 -20.13 55.54
N GLN A 231 -5.67 -19.92 55.91
CA GLN A 231 -6.09 -18.73 56.67
C GLN A 231 -5.58 -18.73 58.12
N ALA A 232 -5.56 -19.88 58.80
CA ALA A 232 -5.03 -19.99 60.17
C ALA A 232 -3.53 -19.64 60.20
N VAL A 233 -2.76 -20.18 59.26
CA VAL A 233 -1.33 -19.89 59.08
C VAL A 233 -1.08 -18.40 58.77
N ALA A 234 -1.95 -17.78 57.96
CA ALA A 234 -1.87 -16.34 57.64
C ALA A 234 -2.18 -15.40 58.82
N ARG A 235 -2.83 -15.88 59.88
CA ARG A 235 -3.31 -15.06 61.01
C ARG A 235 -2.57 -15.31 62.31
N ASP A 236 -2.44 -16.57 62.70
CA ASP A 236 -2.07 -16.98 64.06
C ASP A 236 -0.64 -17.51 64.18
N GLY A 237 0.17 -17.42 63.10
CA GLY A 237 1.55 -17.91 63.08
C GLY A 237 1.66 -19.44 63.07
N GLY A 238 0.70 -20.11 62.41
CA GLY A 238 0.65 -21.56 62.28
C GLY A 238 1.87 -22.16 61.56
N ASP A 239 2.17 -23.42 61.86
CA ASP A 239 3.34 -24.13 61.33
C ASP A 239 3.24 -24.35 59.81
N TRP A 240 4.13 -23.68 59.06
CA TRP A 240 4.19 -23.74 57.60
C TRP A 240 4.53 -25.15 57.07
N GLY A 241 5.27 -25.95 57.85
CA GLY A 241 5.55 -27.35 57.55
C GLY A 241 4.32 -28.24 57.71
N VAL A 242 3.48 -27.98 58.73
CA VAL A 242 2.17 -28.64 58.87
C VAL A 242 1.25 -28.27 57.71
N PHE A 243 1.23 -27.00 57.30
CA PHE A 243 0.46 -26.56 56.13
C PHE A 243 0.92 -27.21 54.83
N ALA A 244 2.23 -27.31 54.60
CA ALA A 244 2.80 -28.01 53.46
C ALA A 244 2.47 -29.52 53.47
N ALA A 245 2.46 -30.16 54.64
CA ALA A 245 2.04 -31.55 54.81
C ALA A 245 0.54 -31.73 54.49
N THR A 246 -0.32 -30.79 54.89
CA THR A 246 -1.75 -30.78 54.53
C THR A 246 -1.95 -30.60 53.03
N LEU A 247 -1.20 -29.71 52.37
CA LEU A 247 -1.22 -29.53 50.92
C LEU A 247 -0.75 -30.79 50.18
N GLN A 248 0.31 -31.45 50.66
CA GLN A 248 0.78 -32.72 50.09
C GLN A 248 -0.27 -33.83 50.27
N GLY A 249 -0.84 -33.98 51.47
CA GLY A 249 -1.91 -34.95 51.75
C GLY A 249 -3.21 -34.69 50.98
N ALA A 250 -3.45 -33.44 50.54
CA ALA A 250 -4.50 -33.11 49.59
C ALA A 250 -4.14 -33.53 48.16
N LEU A 251 -2.92 -33.26 47.69
CA LEU A 251 -2.43 -33.71 46.37
C LEU A 251 -2.37 -35.24 46.25
N ASP A 252 -2.01 -35.95 47.32
CA ASP A 252 -1.92 -37.42 47.31
C ASP A 252 -3.30 -38.10 47.20
N GLN A 253 -4.39 -37.42 47.58
CA GLN A 253 -5.74 -37.88 47.27
C GLN A 253 -6.07 -37.84 45.77
N PHE A 254 -5.27 -37.16 44.94
CA PHE A 254 -5.33 -37.21 43.48
C PHE A 254 -4.33 -38.21 42.87
N ALA A 255 -3.54 -38.95 43.68
CA ALA A 255 -2.57 -39.92 43.17
C ALA A 255 -3.20 -41.00 42.27
N PHE A 256 -4.43 -41.43 42.57
CA PHE A 256 -5.17 -42.39 41.74
C PHE A 256 -5.50 -41.87 40.33
N ALA A 257 -5.56 -40.54 40.17
CA ALA A 257 -5.87 -39.89 38.90
C ALA A 257 -4.60 -39.60 38.08
N ARG A 258 -3.38 -39.66 38.66
CA ARG A 258 -2.13 -39.37 37.94
C ARG A 258 -1.95 -40.17 36.64
N PRO A 259 -2.30 -41.47 36.52
CA PRO A 259 -2.21 -42.19 35.25
C PRO A 259 -3.17 -41.63 34.18
N LEU A 260 -4.45 -41.45 34.55
CA LEU A 260 -5.48 -40.84 33.70
C LEU A 260 -5.14 -39.41 33.26
N ILE A 261 -4.37 -38.69 34.09
CA ILE A 261 -3.92 -37.31 33.86
C ILE A 261 -2.60 -37.28 33.06
N ALA A 262 -1.80 -38.35 33.08
CA ALA A 262 -0.57 -38.50 32.29
C ALA A 262 -0.85 -38.98 30.85
N ASP A 263 -1.87 -39.81 30.65
CA ASP A 263 -2.34 -40.22 29.31
C ASP A 263 -2.98 -39.05 28.53
N LEU A 264 -3.30 -37.94 29.21
CA LEU A 264 -3.65 -36.68 28.55
C LEU A 264 -2.41 -36.07 27.89
N GLN A 265 -2.30 -36.29 26.58
CA GLN A 265 -1.50 -35.46 25.70
C GLN A 265 -1.80 -33.98 25.99
N PRO A 266 -0.78 -33.11 26.15
CA PRO A 266 -1.05 -31.68 26.12
C PRO A 266 -1.52 -31.38 24.71
N ALA A 267 -2.69 -30.76 24.55
CA ALA A 267 -3.05 -30.18 23.27
C ALA A 267 -1.95 -29.16 22.92
N SER A 268 -1.09 -29.50 21.96
CA SER A 268 0.09 -28.70 21.65
C SER A 268 -0.34 -27.29 21.25
N VAL A 269 0.55 -26.29 21.32
CA VAL A 269 0.21 -24.94 20.83
C VAL A 269 -0.27 -25.01 19.38
N GLY A 270 0.32 -25.89 18.56
CA GLY A 270 -0.14 -26.19 17.21
C GLY A 270 -1.47 -26.95 17.09
N GLU A 271 -1.93 -27.66 18.12
CA GLU A 271 -3.26 -28.31 18.16
C GLU A 271 -4.33 -27.39 18.71
N ARG A 272 -4.05 -26.61 19.76
CA ARG A 272 -4.94 -25.52 20.20
C ARG A 272 -5.09 -24.47 19.11
N LEU A 273 -4.03 -24.20 18.34
CA LEU A 273 -4.13 -23.44 17.08
C LEU A 273 -4.92 -24.19 16.01
N ARG A 274 -4.73 -25.50 15.77
CA ARG A 274 -5.54 -26.24 14.78
C ARG A 274 -7.02 -26.37 15.16
N GLU A 275 -7.38 -26.45 16.44
CA GLU A 275 -8.78 -26.51 16.89
C GLU A 275 -9.42 -25.12 16.88
N ARG A 276 -8.71 -24.08 17.34
CA ARG A 276 -9.18 -22.69 17.16
C ARG A 276 -9.22 -22.30 15.69
N LEU A 277 -8.26 -22.69 14.85
CA LEU A 277 -8.39 -22.56 13.39
C LEU A 277 -9.59 -23.35 12.90
N ALA A 278 -9.79 -24.62 13.25
CA ALA A 278 -10.94 -25.37 12.76
C ALA A 278 -12.28 -24.76 13.21
N GLU A 279 -12.41 -24.21 14.42
CA GLU A 279 -13.60 -23.46 14.86
C GLU A 279 -13.72 -22.10 14.16
N THR A 280 -12.63 -21.32 14.08
CA THR A 280 -12.57 -20.05 13.36
C THR A 280 -12.79 -20.24 11.86
N ASP A 281 -12.38 -21.36 11.25
CA ASP A 281 -12.55 -21.72 9.83
C ASP A 281 -13.94 -22.30 9.58
N ARG A 282 -14.59 -22.96 10.55
CA ARG A 282 -16.02 -23.30 10.49
C ARG A 282 -16.89 -22.04 10.64
N ALA A 283 -16.53 -21.14 11.55
CA ALA A 283 -17.17 -19.85 11.70
C ALA A 283 -16.93 -18.95 10.48
N LYS A 284 -15.70 -18.88 9.97
CA LYS A 284 -15.30 -18.15 8.76
C LYS A 284 -15.87 -18.79 7.51
N ALA A 285 -16.03 -20.10 7.40
CA ALA A 285 -16.77 -20.72 6.29
C ALA A 285 -18.27 -20.39 6.36
N ALA A 286 -18.87 -20.31 7.56
CA ALA A 286 -20.24 -19.85 7.71
C ALA A 286 -20.39 -18.34 7.38
N TYR A 287 -19.47 -17.51 7.88
CA TYR A 287 -19.39 -16.08 7.57
C TYR A 287 -19.03 -15.82 6.11
N GLN A 288 -18.20 -16.64 5.46
CA GLN A 288 -17.88 -16.56 4.03
C GLN A 288 -19.02 -17.08 3.17
N ALA A 289 -19.77 -18.10 3.61
CA ALA A 289 -20.97 -18.53 2.91
C ALA A 289 -22.07 -17.46 2.96
N GLU A 290 -22.33 -16.89 4.14
CA GLU A 290 -23.33 -15.82 4.27
C GLU A 290 -22.82 -14.48 3.68
N ALA A 291 -21.53 -14.14 3.80
CA ALA A 291 -20.95 -12.98 3.14
C ALA A 291 -20.89 -13.15 1.62
N ALA A 292 -20.54 -14.32 1.07
CA ALA A 292 -20.62 -14.56 -0.38
C ALA A 292 -22.06 -14.53 -0.89
N ARG A 293 -23.04 -14.96 -0.07
CA ARG A 293 -24.47 -14.84 -0.38
C ARG A 293 -24.95 -13.39 -0.33
N LEU A 294 -24.55 -12.62 0.68
CA LEU A 294 -24.84 -11.19 0.79
C LEU A 294 -24.11 -10.38 -0.29
N PHE A 295 -22.89 -10.77 -0.67
CA PHE A 295 -22.09 -10.17 -1.73
C PHE A 295 -22.66 -10.51 -3.10
N ALA A 296 -23.12 -11.74 -3.34
CA ALA A 296 -23.87 -12.09 -4.55
C ALA A 296 -25.19 -11.29 -4.64
N ALA A 297 -25.95 -11.18 -3.55
CA ALA A 297 -27.16 -10.37 -3.51
C ALA A 297 -26.86 -8.86 -3.68
N SER A 298 -25.75 -8.37 -3.13
CA SER A 298 -25.28 -6.98 -3.31
C SER A 298 -24.80 -6.74 -4.74
N ALA A 299 -24.08 -7.68 -5.36
CA ALA A 299 -23.62 -7.59 -6.73
C ALA A 299 -24.78 -7.66 -7.73
N GLU A 300 -25.77 -8.55 -7.52
CA GLU A 300 -27.01 -8.56 -8.30
C GLU A 300 -27.79 -7.24 -8.15
N ALA A 301 -27.88 -6.70 -6.93
CA ALA A 301 -28.54 -5.42 -6.69
C ALA A 301 -27.78 -4.24 -7.31
N GLN A 302 -26.45 -4.20 -7.18
CA GLN A 302 -25.58 -3.19 -7.77
C GLN A 302 -25.57 -3.26 -9.30
N GLN A 303 -25.58 -4.46 -9.90
CA GLN A 303 -25.75 -4.61 -11.35
C GLN A 303 -27.12 -4.09 -11.79
N GLN A 304 -28.21 -4.48 -11.10
CA GLN A 304 -29.56 -3.98 -11.42
C GLN A 304 -29.68 -2.46 -11.26
N THR A 305 -28.99 -1.88 -10.28
CA THR A 305 -28.86 -0.43 -10.08
C THR A 305 -28.03 0.22 -11.18
N MET A 306 -26.83 -0.28 -11.51
CA MET A 306 -25.99 0.24 -12.60
C MET A 306 -26.70 0.16 -13.96
N GLU A 307 -27.43 -0.91 -14.24
CA GLU A 307 -28.26 -0.99 -15.43
C GLU A 307 -29.41 0.04 -15.41
N ALA A 308 -30.03 0.29 -14.24
CA ALA A 308 -31.06 1.32 -14.09
C ALA A 308 -30.49 2.73 -14.25
N GLU A 309 -29.33 3.01 -13.67
CA GLU A 309 -28.59 4.27 -13.79
C GLU A 309 -28.10 4.50 -15.22
N HIS A 310 -27.56 3.48 -15.90
CA HIS A 310 -27.20 3.57 -17.33
C HIS A 310 -28.44 3.84 -18.20
N ARG A 311 -29.57 3.16 -17.95
CA ARG A 311 -30.85 3.45 -18.63
C ARG A 311 -31.35 4.87 -18.34
N CYS A 312 -31.08 5.43 -17.16
CA CYS A 312 -31.42 6.80 -16.79
C CYS A 312 -30.50 7.82 -17.48
N LEU A 313 -29.18 7.62 -17.41
CA LEU A 313 -28.17 8.45 -18.07
C LEU A 313 -28.32 8.46 -19.59
N GLU A 314 -28.69 7.34 -20.23
CA GLU A 314 -29.04 7.33 -21.65
C GLU A 314 -30.30 8.15 -21.96
N ALA A 315 -31.28 8.19 -21.05
CA ALA A 315 -32.49 8.98 -21.22
C ALA A 315 -32.20 10.48 -21.00
N GLU A 316 -31.43 10.84 -19.97
CA GLU A 316 -30.96 12.21 -19.73
C GLU A 316 -30.07 12.70 -20.87
N ARG A 317 -29.15 11.88 -21.39
CA ARG A 317 -28.31 12.26 -22.53
C ARG A 317 -29.15 12.47 -23.80
N LYS A 318 -30.14 11.61 -24.07
CA LYS A 318 -31.12 11.81 -25.16
C LYS A 318 -31.97 13.07 -24.96
N GLN A 319 -32.33 13.41 -23.71
CA GLN A 319 -33.03 14.67 -23.40
C GLN A 319 -32.11 15.88 -23.66
N GLN A 320 -30.87 15.87 -23.18
CA GLN A 320 -29.90 16.94 -23.43
C GLN A 320 -29.53 17.08 -24.91
N GLU A 321 -29.35 15.98 -25.64
CA GLU A 321 -29.19 15.97 -27.11
C GLU A 321 -30.40 16.62 -27.80
N THR A 322 -31.62 16.34 -27.33
CA THR A 322 -32.87 16.90 -27.86
C THR A 322 -33.02 18.39 -27.52
N GLU A 323 -32.73 18.80 -26.29
CA GLU A 323 -32.78 20.19 -25.83
C GLU A 323 -31.72 21.05 -26.53
N HIS A 324 -30.50 20.53 -26.69
CA HIS A 324 -29.43 21.20 -27.43
C HIS A 324 -29.76 21.31 -28.93
N ALA A 325 -30.38 20.29 -29.53
CA ALA A 325 -30.91 20.37 -30.89
C ALA A 325 -32.05 21.40 -31.01
N LEU A 326 -32.91 21.52 -29.99
CA LEU A 326 -33.95 22.54 -29.92
C LEU A 326 -33.36 23.95 -29.83
N GLU A 327 -32.34 24.14 -29.01
CA GLU A 327 -31.67 25.43 -28.81
C GLU A 327 -30.91 25.87 -30.08
N ILE A 328 -30.20 24.94 -30.73
CA ILE A 328 -29.60 25.16 -32.07
C ILE A 328 -30.68 25.53 -33.11
N ALA A 329 -31.83 24.87 -33.09
CA ALA A 329 -32.94 25.21 -34.01
C ALA A 329 -33.51 26.60 -33.70
N ARG A 330 -33.59 26.98 -32.42
CA ARG A 330 -34.07 28.29 -31.94
C ARG A 330 -33.12 29.42 -32.33
N ILE A 331 -31.80 29.22 -32.17
CA ILE A 331 -30.76 30.15 -32.64
C ILE A 331 -30.89 30.34 -34.16
N LYS A 332 -30.93 29.24 -34.94
CA LYS A 332 -31.10 29.30 -36.40
C LYS A 332 -32.42 29.98 -36.82
N GLN A 333 -33.49 29.84 -36.04
CA GLN A 333 -34.75 30.54 -36.27
C GLN A 333 -34.61 32.06 -36.04
N VAL A 334 -33.91 32.48 -34.99
CA VAL A 334 -33.62 33.91 -34.71
C VAL A 334 -32.69 34.50 -35.77
N GLU A 335 -31.65 33.78 -36.21
CA GLU A 335 -30.78 34.19 -37.32
C GLU A 335 -31.57 34.35 -38.64
N ALA A 336 -32.42 33.37 -38.96
CA ALA A 336 -33.28 33.43 -40.15
C ALA A 336 -34.28 34.60 -40.08
N GLN A 337 -34.87 34.88 -38.92
CA GLN A 337 -35.70 36.07 -38.70
C GLN A 337 -34.88 37.37 -38.88
N GLY A 338 -33.66 37.43 -38.35
CA GLY A 338 -32.74 38.55 -38.56
C GLY A 338 -32.41 38.80 -40.04
N GLU A 339 -32.14 37.75 -40.81
CA GLU A 339 -31.95 37.84 -42.27
C GLU A 339 -33.22 38.26 -43.01
N ILE A 340 -34.41 37.78 -42.60
CA ILE A 340 -35.69 38.23 -43.15
C ILE A 340 -35.90 39.73 -42.87
N VAL A 341 -35.60 40.21 -41.66
CA VAL A 341 -35.68 41.65 -41.31
C VAL A 341 -34.72 42.48 -42.16
N LYS A 342 -33.44 42.07 -42.31
CA LYS A 342 -32.48 42.74 -43.20
C LYS A 342 -32.95 42.78 -44.66
N ARG A 343 -33.50 41.67 -45.17
CA ARG A 343 -34.05 41.57 -46.53
C ARG A 343 -35.27 42.46 -46.72
N ASN A 344 -36.20 42.49 -45.76
CA ASN A 344 -37.38 43.35 -45.80
C ASN A 344 -37.01 44.83 -45.76
N ALA A 345 -36.05 45.24 -44.92
CA ALA A 345 -35.51 46.61 -44.93
C ALA A 345 -34.88 46.98 -46.29
N ARG A 346 -34.16 46.03 -46.91
CA ARG A 346 -33.56 46.21 -48.24
C ARG A 346 -34.60 46.24 -49.38
N ILE A 347 -35.70 45.50 -49.25
CA ILE A 347 -36.85 45.57 -50.14
C ILE A 347 -37.53 46.94 -50.02
N ALA A 348 -37.82 47.42 -48.81
CA ALA A 348 -38.40 48.74 -48.59
C ALA A 348 -37.54 49.86 -49.20
N ALA A 349 -36.21 49.80 -49.05
CA ALA A 349 -35.30 50.75 -49.69
C ALA A 349 -35.35 50.67 -51.23
N LEU A 350 -35.46 49.46 -51.80
CA LEU A 350 -35.64 49.28 -53.25
C LEU A 350 -37.01 49.75 -53.75
N GLU A 351 -38.07 49.65 -52.94
CA GLU A 351 -39.39 50.18 -53.26
C GLU A 351 -39.42 51.72 -53.21
N GLN A 352 -38.70 52.32 -52.26
CA GLN A 352 -38.51 53.77 -52.20
C GLN A 352 -37.77 54.29 -53.45
N VAL A 353 -36.64 53.66 -53.82
CA VAL A 353 -35.92 53.96 -55.08
C VAL A 353 -36.82 53.73 -56.30
N LYS A 354 -37.65 52.68 -56.32
CA LYS A 354 -38.61 52.40 -57.39
C LYS A 354 -39.69 53.48 -57.50
N ALA A 355 -40.17 54.04 -56.39
CA ALA A 355 -41.14 55.14 -56.38
C ALA A 355 -40.54 56.44 -56.97
N GLU A 356 -39.30 56.77 -56.60
CA GLU A 356 -38.54 57.87 -57.23
C GLU A 356 -38.34 57.62 -58.74
N LEU A 357 -38.01 56.39 -59.13
CA LEU A 357 -37.81 56.04 -60.54
C LEU A 357 -39.11 56.10 -61.35
N GLU A 358 -40.28 55.80 -60.76
CA GLU A 358 -41.59 56.03 -61.40
C GLU A 358 -41.97 57.52 -61.48
N GLN A 359 -41.64 58.36 -60.48
CA GLN A 359 -41.76 59.81 -60.62
C GLN A 359 -40.90 60.34 -61.78
N ILE A 360 -39.65 59.86 -61.89
CA ILE A 360 -38.75 60.21 -63.00
C ILE A 360 -39.31 59.72 -64.34
N LYS A 361 -39.90 58.51 -64.42
CA LYS A 361 -40.57 58.00 -65.64
C LYS A 361 -41.84 58.77 -66.02
N ALA A 362 -42.57 59.27 -65.03
CA ALA A 362 -43.77 60.09 -65.23
C ALA A 362 -43.44 61.50 -65.73
N SER A 363 -42.24 62.01 -65.44
CA SER A 363 -41.78 63.35 -65.84
C SER A 363 -41.85 63.59 -67.36
N ARG A 364 -42.09 64.85 -67.74
CA ARG A 364 -42.20 65.26 -69.15
C ARG A 364 -40.90 65.04 -69.93
N SER A 365 -39.74 65.24 -69.33
CA SER A 365 -38.41 65.04 -69.96
C SER A 365 -38.16 63.57 -70.32
N TRP A 366 -38.58 62.63 -69.48
CA TRP A 366 -38.45 61.20 -69.77
C TRP A 366 -39.31 60.77 -70.97
N ARG A 367 -40.52 61.32 -71.09
CA ARG A 367 -41.42 61.03 -72.23
C ARG A 367 -40.92 61.63 -73.55
N TRP A 368 -40.32 62.82 -73.55
CA TRP A 368 -39.78 63.46 -74.75
C TRP A 368 -38.48 62.84 -75.27
N THR A 369 -37.60 62.35 -74.39
CA THR A 369 -36.31 61.73 -74.77
C THR A 369 -36.43 60.31 -75.34
N ARG A 370 -37.65 59.81 -75.62
CA ARG A 370 -37.90 58.42 -76.04
C ARG A 370 -37.22 58.04 -77.38
N PRO A 371 -37.27 58.85 -78.45
CA PRO A 371 -36.60 58.52 -79.72
C PRO A 371 -35.08 58.56 -79.60
N LEU A 372 -34.54 59.61 -78.96
CA LEU A 372 -33.11 59.81 -78.75
C LEU A 372 -32.48 58.63 -77.99
N ARG A 373 -33.19 58.08 -77.00
CA ARG A 373 -32.73 56.93 -76.21
C ARG A 373 -32.86 55.58 -76.91
N PHE A 374 -33.76 55.45 -77.90
CA PHE A 374 -33.76 54.28 -78.80
C PHE A 374 -32.50 54.29 -79.69
N VAL A 375 -32.20 55.44 -80.31
CA VAL A 375 -31.01 55.63 -81.17
C VAL A 375 -29.71 55.50 -80.37
N LEU A 376 -29.62 56.07 -79.17
CA LEU A 376 -28.46 55.89 -78.30
C LEU A 376 -28.29 54.44 -77.81
N ARG A 377 -29.39 53.66 -77.65
CA ARG A 377 -29.29 52.23 -77.30
C ARG A 377 -28.72 51.40 -78.45
N THR A 378 -29.16 51.65 -79.69
CA THR A 378 -28.72 50.90 -80.88
C THR A 378 -27.34 51.31 -81.39
N LEU A 379 -26.90 52.55 -81.15
CA LEU A 379 -25.53 52.98 -81.45
C LEU A 379 -24.50 52.50 -80.42
N ARG A 380 -24.88 52.41 -79.14
CA ARG A 380 -23.95 52.03 -78.05
C ARG A 380 -23.82 50.52 -77.84
N HIS A 381 -24.78 49.72 -78.33
CA HIS A 381 -24.67 48.26 -78.38
C HIS A 381 -24.99 47.75 -79.79
N ARG A 382 -24.03 47.07 -80.43
CA ARG A 382 -24.14 46.52 -81.79
C ARG A 382 -25.10 45.32 -81.87
N GLY A 383 -26.42 45.53 -81.72
CA GLY A 383 -27.41 44.48 -81.96
C GLY A 383 -28.77 44.68 -81.30
N ILE A 384 -29.76 43.91 -81.78
CA ILE A 384 -31.12 43.80 -81.22
C ILE A 384 -31.14 42.61 -80.24
N SER A 385 -31.79 42.75 -79.07
CA SER A 385 -31.70 41.76 -78.00
C SER A 385 -32.60 40.53 -78.20
N GLN A 386 -32.34 39.45 -77.45
CA GLN A 386 -33.24 38.29 -77.39
C GLN A 386 -34.63 38.64 -76.84
N GLU A 387 -34.77 39.67 -76.01
CA GLU A 387 -36.07 40.08 -75.47
C GLU A 387 -36.91 40.83 -76.53
N ASP A 388 -36.25 41.67 -77.34
CA ASP A 388 -36.87 42.27 -78.53
C ASP A 388 -37.28 41.16 -79.53
N ARG A 389 -36.49 40.07 -79.67
CA ARG A 389 -36.87 38.87 -80.44
C ARG A 389 -37.99 38.05 -79.79
N ARG A 390 -38.11 37.99 -78.46
CA ARG A 390 -39.24 37.34 -77.78
C ARG A 390 -40.56 38.09 -77.98
N ARG A 391 -40.51 39.42 -78.12
CA ARG A 391 -41.66 40.23 -78.62
C ARG A 391 -42.02 39.95 -80.09
N LEU A 392 -41.23 39.14 -80.80
CA LEU A 392 -41.47 38.64 -82.16
C LEU A 392 -41.75 37.11 -82.22
N GLY A 393 -41.84 36.41 -81.07
CA GLY A 393 -42.60 35.15 -80.86
C GLY A 393 -42.12 33.82 -81.50
N TRP A 394 -41.14 33.11 -80.91
CA TRP A 394 -40.60 31.80 -81.37
C TRP A 394 -40.53 30.77 -80.18
N ARG A 395 -40.58 29.41 -80.37
CA ARG A 395 -40.81 28.33 -79.34
C ARG A 395 -40.10 26.96 -79.57
N GLN A 396 -39.95 26.08 -78.53
CA GLN A 396 -40.22 24.58 -78.42
C GLN A 396 -39.49 23.83 -77.20
N PRO A 397 -39.89 22.62 -76.68
CA PRO A 397 -39.46 21.91 -75.40
C PRO A 397 -38.82 20.45 -75.58
N ALA A 398 -38.78 19.37 -74.72
CA ALA A 398 -39.32 18.86 -73.40
C ALA A 398 -38.59 17.55 -72.81
N HIS A 399 -39.07 16.94 -71.68
CA HIS A 399 -38.84 15.56 -71.06
C HIS A 399 -37.59 15.23 -70.17
N GLY A 400 -37.49 14.20 -69.26
CA GLY A 400 -38.48 13.35 -68.49
C GLY A 400 -38.04 11.94 -67.91
N ILE A 401 -38.50 11.56 -66.67
CA ILE A 401 -38.80 10.17 -66.09
C ILE A 401 -37.76 9.41 -65.14
N VAL A 402 -38.14 8.26 -64.49
CA VAL A 402 -37.91 7.75 -63.07
C VAL A 402 -37.95 6.17 -62.92
N SER A 403 -37.41 5.49 -61.86
CA SER A 403 -37.97 4.29 -61.09
C SER A 403 -36.94 3.43 -60.23
N ALA A 404 -37.31 2.27 -59.61
CA ALA A 404 -36.60 1.50 -58.51
C ALA A 404 -36.85 -0.06 -58.39
N GLY A 405 -36.21 -0.81 -57.43
CA GLY A 405 -36.42 -2.27 -57.12
C GLY A 405 -35.45 -3.01 -56.11
N MET A 406 -35.76 -4.26 -55.64
CA MET A 406 -35.02 -5.17 -54.66
C MET A 406 -35.47 -6.69 -54.83
N PRO A 407 -35.27 -7.76 -53.97
CA PRO A 407 -34.36 -8.14 -52.82
C PRO A 407 -33.85 -9.66 -52.77
N ALA A 408 -33.29 -10.16 -51.61
CA ALA A 408 -33.46 -11.53 -50.96
C ALA A 408 -32.36 -12.69 -50.88
N THR A 409 -32.04 -13.13 -49.62
CA THR A 409 -31.81 -14.49 -48.95
C THR A 409 -31.12 -15.76 -49.55
N GLY A 410 -30.35 -16.53 -48.72
CA GLY A 410 -30.46 -18.04 -48.65
C GLY A 410 -29.25 -19.03 -48.41
N SER A 411 -28.91 -19.37 -47.14
CA SER A 411 -28.37 -20.65 -46.54
C SER A 411 -27.46 -21.75 -47.23
N ALA A 412 -26.29 -22.02 -46.60
CA ALA A 412 -25.71 -23.31 -46.08
C ALA A 412 -25.28 -24.56 -46.93
N SER A 413 -24.07 -25.12 -46.63
CA SER A 413 -23.78 -26.54 -46.22
C SER A 413 -22.51 -27.28 -46.80
N ALA A 414 -21.56 -27.65 -45.90
CA ALA A 414 -20.84 -28.95 -45.74
C ALA A 414 -19.74 -29.56 -46.68
N VAL A 415 -18.62 -30.00 -46.03
CA VAL A 415 -17.89 -31.32 -46.13
C VAL A 415 -16.66 -31.57 -47.08
N GLN A 416 -15.46 -31.59 -46.44
CA GLN A 416 -14.34 -32.58 -46.46
C GLN A 416 -13.42 -32.92 -47.69
N THR A 417 -12.12 -32.56 -47.56
CA THR A 417 -10.84 -33.36 -47.70
C THR A 417 -10.55 -34.30 -48.89
N PRO A 418 -9.30 -34.82 -49.09
CA PRO A 418 -8.00 -34.62 -48.41
C PRO A 418 -6.97 -33.90 -49.35
N SER A 419 -5.63 -33.91 -49.26
CA SER A 419 -4.55 -34.59 -48.47
C SER A 419 -3.28 -33.67 -48.50
N SER A 420 -2.07 -33.96 -47.98
CA SER A 420 -1.45 -35.15 -47.38
C SER A 420 -0.46 -34.77 -46.22
N GLN A 421 0.80 -35.24 -46.23
CA GLN A 421 1.85 -35.00 -45.20
C GLN A 421 3.26 -35.06 -45.79
N LEU A 422 4.24 -34.37 -45.15
CA LEU A 422 5.40 -35.01 -44.51
C LEU A 422 6.30 -33.98 -43.78
N ASP A 423 6.64 -34.27 -42.53
CA ASP A 423 7.42 -33.42 -41.62
C ASP A 423 8.93 -33.72 -41.66
N PRO A 424 9.76 -32.84 -41.06
CA PRO A 424 10.88 -33.26 -40.24
C PRO A 424 10.68 -32.86 -38.77
N VAL A 425 10.93 -33.80 -37.85
CA VAL A 425 10.70 -33.63 -36.40
C VAL A 425 11.79 -32.78 -35.74
N THR A 426 11.37 -31.84 -34.88
CA THR A 426 12.17 -31.32 -33.76
C THR A 426 11.33 -31.30 -32.47
N ASN A 427 11.79 -32.00 -31.44
CA ASN A 427 11.21 -31.93 -30.09
C ASN A 427 11.91 -30.85 -29.26
N GLY A 428 11.15 -30.06 -28.50
CA GLY A 428 11.73 -29.07 -27.58
C GLY A 428 10.67 -28.13 -26.99
N VAL A 429 10.11 -28.52 -25.83
CA VAL A 429 9.30 -27.72 -24.88
C VAL A 429 8.29 -26.74 -25.50
N ALA A 430 7.00 -27.09 -25.49
CA ALA A 430 5.93 -26.16 -25.85
C ALA A 430 5.77 -25.06 -24.78
N ALA A 431 6.01 -23.81 -25.17
CA ALA A 431 5.63 -22.66 -24.35
C ALA A 431 4.10 -22.57 -24.23
N GLY A 432 3.59 -22.47 -23.01
CA GLY A 432 2.15 -22.34 -22.76
C GLY A 432 1.61 -21.01 -23.30
N SER A 433 0.73 -21.06 -24.29
CA SER A 433 0.09 -19.88 -24.86
C SER A 433 -0.99 -19.33 -23.91
N VAL A 434 -0.59 -18.47 -22.98
CA VAL A 434 -1.52 -17.66 -22.19
C VAL A 434 -2.27 -16.74 -23.15
N SER A 435 -3.60 -16.88 -23.22
CA SER A 435 -4.45 -16.03 -24.05
C SER A 435 -4.43 -14.61 -23.52
N SER A 436 -3.88 -13.67 -24.28
CA SER A 436 -3.92 -12.24 -23.94
C SER A 436 -5.39 -11.76 -23.87
N PRO A 437 -5.73 -10.85 -22.94
CA PRO A 437 -7.05 -10.23 -22.90
C PRO A 437 -7.40 -9.54 -24.23
N ASP A 438 -8.59 -9.85 -24.77
CA ASP A 438 -9.13 -9.23 -26.00
C ASP A 438 -9.74 -7.85 -25.69
N ILE A 439 -8.90 -6.98 -25.11
CA ILE A 439 -9.24 -5.65 -24.60
C ILE A 439 -8.25 -4.65 -25.20
N GLN A 440 -8.79 -3.61 -25.85
CA GLN A 440 -7.96 -2.61 -26.53
C GLN A 440 -7.39 -1.59 -25.53
N LEU A 441 -6.08 -1.66 -25.31
CA LEU A 441 -5.31 -0.65 -24.58
C LEU A 441 -5.16 0.64 -25.39
N ALA A 442 -5.24 1.79 -24.71
CA ALA A 442 -4.67 3.03 -25.21
C ALA A 442 -3.14 2.90 -25.37
N PRO A 443 -2.51 3.58 -26.33
CA PRO A 443 -1.06 3.67 -26.41
C PRO A 443 -0.50 4.50 -25.23
N GLN A 444 0.65 4.10 -24.68
CA GLN A 444 1.38 4.94 -23.74
C GLN A 444 1.79 6.24 -24.44
N VAL A 445 1.53 7.39 -23.79
CA VAL A 445 1.88 8.70 -24.31
C VAL A 445 3.39 8.95 -24.06
N PRO A 446 4.17 9.41 -25.05
CA PRO A 446 5.58 9.73 -24.86
C PRO A 446 5.79 10.68 -23.67
N ASN A 447 6.79 10.38 -22.84
CA ASN A 447 7.13 11.11 -21.62
C ASN A 447 6.02 11.16 -20.54
N GLN A 448 4.98 10.34 -20.62
CA GLN A 448 4.04 10.10 -19.51
C GLN A 448 4.20 8.70 -18.94
N ARG A 449 4.24 8.60 -17.60
CA ARG A 449 4.30 7.32 -16.88
C ARG A 449 2.94 6.63 -16.89
N ASP A 450 2.94 5.31 -17.03
CA ASP A 450 1.78 4.49 -16.70
C ASP A 450 1.77 4.25 -15.18
N PHE A 451 0.61 4.41 -14.54
CA PHE A 451 0.46 4.22 -13.10
C PHE A 451 -0.01 2.80 -12.77
N PHE A 452 0.73 2.12 -11.90
CA PHE A 452 0.33 0.85 -11.30
C PHE A 452 -0.04 1.14 -9.84
N LEU A 453 -1.33 1.09 -9.52
CA LEU A 453 -1.82 1.28 -8.16
C LEU A 453 -1.86 -0.09 -7.47
N TRP A 454 -0.96 -0.31 -6.52
CA TRP A 454 -0.88 -1.53 -5.74
C TRP A 454 -1.79 -1.39 -4.51
N ALA A 455 -3.08 -1.67 -4.74
CA ALA A 455 -4.15 -1.17 -3.90
C ALA A 455 -4.26 -1.91 -2.56
N VAL A 456 -4.77 -1.19 -1.56
CA VAL A 456 -5.11 -1.72 -0.24
C VAL A 456 -6.50 -2.41 -0.23
N ILE A 457 -7.40 -2.06 -1.16
CA ILE A 457 -8.76 -2.60 -1.29
C ILE A 457 -9.12 -2.91 -2.74
N ASP A 458 -10.04 -3.84 -2.96
CA ASP A 458 -10.65 -4.08 -4.27
C ASP A 458 -11.48 -2.87 -4.73
N TRP A 459 -11.50 -2.64 -6.05
CA TRP A 459 -12.24 -1.57 -6.69
C TRP A 459 -13.71 -1.52 -6.29
N HIS A 460 -14.38 -2.68 -6.32
CA HIS A 460 -15.83 -2.81 -6.15
C HIS A 460 -16.27 -2.85 -4.68
N PHE A 461 -15.34 -2.85 -3.72
CA PHE A 461 -15.63 -2.95 -2.29
C PHE A 461 -16.30 -1.67 -1.75
N ARG A 462 -15.54 -0.57 -1.65
CA ARG A 462 -16.00 0.74 -1.16
C ARG A 462 -15.20 1.84 -1.84
N ILE A 463 -15.88 2.83 -2.41
CA ILE A 463 -15.21 3.98 -3.06
C ILE A 463 -14.49 4.81 -1.99
N GLN A 464 -13.17 4.93 -2.13
CA GLN A 464 -12.27 5.66 -1.24
C GLN A 464 -11.15 6.35 -2.07
N ARG A 465 -10.13 6.89 -1.38
CA ARG A 465 -8.94 7.50 -1.98
C ARG A 465 -8.33 6.70 -3.16
N PRO A 466 -8.15 5.36 -3.09
CA PRO A 466 -7.55 4.59 -4.18
C PRO A 466 -8.30 4.74 -5.52
N GLN A 467 -9.62 4.53 -5.52
CA GLN A 467 -10.41 4.58 -6.76
C GLN A 467 -10.58 6.03 -7.27
N HIS A 468 -10.56 7.03 -6.37
CA HIS A 468 -10.56 8.43 -6.77
C HIS A 468 -9.26 8.84 -7.48
N LEU A 469 -8.09 8.54 -6.88
CA LEU A 469 -6.80 8.82 -7.50
C LEU A 469 -6.67 8.10 -8.86
N ALA A 470 -7.11 6.85 -8.95
CA ALA A 470 -7.09 6.08 -10.19
C ALA A 470 -7.90 6.74 -11.33
N ARG A 471 -9.13 7.21 -11.04
CA ARG A 471 -10.02 7.86 -12.02
C ARG A 471 -9.44 9.17 -12.52
N GLU A 472 -8.94 10.00 -11.61
CA GLU A 472 -8.38 11.31 -11.96
C GLU A 472 -7.02 11.19 -12.70
N LEU A 473 -6.21 10.16 -12.40
CA LEU A 473 -5.01 9.83 -13.19
C LEU A 473 -5.36 9.44 -14.63
N ALA A 474 -6.40 8.60 -14.82
CA ALA A 474 -6.88 8.24 -16.14
C ALA A 474 -7.47 9.44 -16.91
N ALA A 475 -8.23 10.31 -16.21
CA ALA A 475 -8.77 11.55 -16.77
C ALA A 475 -7.68 12.58 -17.12
N ALA A 476 -6.55 12.58 -16.40
CA ALA A 476 -5.35 13.35 -16.76
C ALA A 476 -4.57 12.77 -17.96
N GLY A 477 -4.97 11.60 -18.47
CA GLY A 477 -4.45 10.96 -19.68
C GLY A 477 -3.52 9.77 -19.46
N HIS A 478 -3.12 9.48 -18.22
CA HIS A 478 -2.30 8.32 -17.91
C HIS A 478 -3.05 7.01 -18.16
N ARG A 479 -2.32 5.91 -18.39
CA ARG A 479 -2.89 4.56 -18.26
C ARG A 479 -2.72 4.12 -16.80
N VAL A 480 -3.74 3.47 -16.25
CA VAL A 480 -3.85 3.19 -14.83
C VAL A 480 -4.28 1.74 -14.63
N PHE A 481 -3.37 0.95 -14.05
CA PHE A 481 -3.56 -0.45 -13.71
C PHE A 481 -3.76 -0.57 -12.20
N TYR A 482 -5.02 -0.66 -11.77
CA TYR A 482 -5.43 -0.83 -10.38
C TYR A 482 -5.31 -2.32 -10.01
N VAL A 483 -4.20 -2.69 -9.39
CA VAL A 483 -3.94 -4.07 -8.94
C VAL A 483 -4.69 -4.29 -7.63
N SER A 484 -5.70 -5.16 -7.68
CA SER A 484 -6.55 -5.47 -6.53
C SER A 484 -5.83 -6.34 -5.49
N ASN A 485 -6.23 -6.18 -4.22
CA ASN A 485 -5.83 -7.06 -3.12
C ASN A 485 -6.54 -8.43 -3.13
N ASN A 486 -7.55 -8.62 -3.98
CA ASN A 486 -8.18 -9.90 -4.23
C ASN A 486 -7.37 -10.69 -5.28
N PHE A 487 -6.94 -11.90 -4.93
CA PHE A 487 -6.26 -12.79 -5.87
C PHE A 487 -7.19 -13.87 -6.42
N ILE A 488 -6.93 -14.30 -7.66
CA ILE A 488 -7.57 -15.47 -8.25
C ILE A 488 -6.77 -16.71 -7.82
N ASP A 489 -7.40 -17.60 -7.05
CA ASP A 489 -6.77 -18.84 -6.58
C ASP A 489 -6.48 -19.81 -7.75
N ARG A 490 -5.22 -19.83 -8.16
CA ARG A 490 -4.66 -20.60 -9.28
C ARG A 490 -3.19 -20.90 -8.97
N ALA A 491 -2.70 -22.04 -9.45
CA ALA A 491 -1.29 -22.43 -9.30
C ALA A 491 -0.41 -21.87 -10.44
N GLU A 492 -1.00 -21.59 -11.60
CA GLU A 492 -0.31 -20.98 -12.72
C GLU A 492 -0.16 -19.45 -12.55
N PRO A 493 1.03 -18.87 -12.82
CA PRO A 493 1.19 -17.42 -12.91
C PRO A 493 0.29 -16.81 -13.98
N GLY A 494 -0.23 -15.61 -13.72
CA GLY A 494 -1.09 -14.90 -14.65
C GLY A 494 -1.86 -13.76 -13.98
N PHE A 495 -2.80 -13.19 -14.72
CA PHE A 495 -3.70 -12.15 -14.27
C PHE A 495 -5.01 -12.21 -15.05
N SER A 496 -6.07 -11.64 -14.47
CA SER A 496 -7.30 -11.25 -15.18
C SER A 496 -7.47 -9.74 -15.09
N VAL A 497 -8.26 -9.16 -16.00
CA VAL A 497 -8.41 -7.71 -16.12
C VAL A 497 -9.85 -7.32 -16.49
N GLU A 498 -10.35 -6.27 -15.84
CA GLU A 498 -11.61 -5.60 -16.13
C GLU A 498 -11.31 -4.18 -16.65
N ALA A 499 -11.96 -3.77 -17.75
CA ALA A 499 -11.88 -2.41 -18.26
C ALA A 499 -12.93 -1.53 -17.54
N LEU A 500 -12.47 -0.45 -16.91
CA LEU A 500 -13.27 0.41 -16.05
C LEU A 500 -13.64 1.74 -16.72
N ASP A 501 -13.09 2.02 -17.90
CA ASP A 501 -13.46 3.14 -18.77
C ASP A 501 -13.68 2.69 -20.23
N THR A 502 -14.19 3.60 -21.06
CA THR A 502 -14.36 3.41 -22.51
C THR A 502 -13.13 3.80 -23.33
N ASP A 503 -12.17 4.47 -22.71
CA ASP A 503 -11.05 5.13 -23.38
C ASP A 503 -9.80 4.24 -23.43
N GLY A 504 -9.85 3.08 -22.77
CA GLY A 504 -8.78 2.08 -22.72
C GLY A 504 -7.62 2.52 -21.83
N ARG A 505 -7.90 3.28 -20.76
CA ARG A 505 -6.88 3.81 -19.85
C ARG A 505 -6.95 3.22 -18.45
N LEU A 506 -8.14 3.04 -17.90
CA LEU A 506 -8.36 2.59 -16.52
C LEU A 506 -8.79 1.11 -16.46
N PHE A 507 -8.03 0.32 -15.71
CA PHE A 507 -8.22 -1.12 -15.60
C PHE A 507 -8.12 -1.59 -14.16
N GLN A 508 -8.97 -2.55 -13.76
CA GLN A 508 -8.73 -3.36 -12.57
C GLN A 508 -8.02 -4.65 -12.97
N VAL A 509 -7.01 -5.05 -12.20
CA VAL A 509 -6.20 -6.24 -12.42
C VAL A 509 -6.25 -7.14 -11.19
N HIS A 510 -6.60 -8.41 -11.37
CA HIS A 510 -6.55 -9.44 -10.33
C HIS A 510 -5.44 -10.43 -10.68
N MET A 511 -4.41 -10.51 -9.84
CA MET A 511 -3.29 -11.43 -10.05
C MET A 511 -3.69 -12.87 -9.71
N HIS A 512 -3.12 -13.84 -10.41
CA HIS A 512 -3.21 -15.25 -10.02
C HIS A 512 -2.24 -15.53 -8.87
N LEU A 513 -2.73 -16.06 -7.74
CA LEU A 513 -1.88 -16.43 -6.61
C LEU A 513 -2.48 -17.60 -5.83
N ALA A 514 -1.68 -18.65 -5.63
CA ALA A 514 -2.11 -19.88 -4.98
C ALA A 514 -2.53 -19.63 -3.51
N GLY A 515 -3.71 -20.12 -3.15
CA GLY A 515 -4.33 -19.97 -1.82
C GLY A 515 -4.99 -18.61 -1.56
N SER A 516 -4.96 -17.67 -2.51
CA SER A 516 -5.54 -16.31 -2.41
C SER A 516 -5.35 -15.63 -1.03
N PRO A 517 -4.10 -15.32 -0.64
CA PRO A 517 -3.78 -14.80 0.69
C PRO A 517 -4.38 -13.40 0.93
N VAL A 518 -4.88 -13.16 2.15
CA VAL A 518 -5.32 -11.83 2.58
C VAL A 518 -4.10 -11.00 2.97
N ILE A 519 -3.85 -9.93 2.21
CA ILE A 519 -2.60 -9.14 2.27
C ILE A 519 -2.26 -8.52 3.65
N TYR A 520 -3.25 -8.41 4.54
CA TYR A 520 -3.13 -7.75 5.85
C TYR A 520 -2.47 -8.61 6.94
N HIS A 521 -2.40 -9.94 6.77
CA HIS A 521 -2.05 -10.84 7.88
C HIS A 521 -0.61 -11.41 7.81
N ALA A 522 -0.03 -11.49 6.62
CA ALA A 522 1.35 -11.95 6.40
C ALA A 522 1.87 -11.47 5.03
N ALA A 523 3.18 -11.30 4.89
CA ALA A 523 3.85 -11.13 3.60
C ALA A 523 3.74 -12.39 2.69
N PRO A 524 3.94 -12.25 1.37
CA PRO A 524 4.00 -13.41 0.47
C PRO A 524 5.22 -14.30 0.79
N ASP A 525 5.05 -15.62 0.77
CA ASP A 525 6.18 -16.58 0.84
C ASP A 525 7.00 -16.61 -0.47
N GLU A 526 8.09 -17.37 -0.55
CA GLU A 526 8.95 -17.40 -1.75
C GLU A 526 8.22 -17.91 -3.00
N THR A 527 7.41 -18.96 -2.87
CA THR A 527 6.57 -19.50 -3.95
C THR A 527 5.60 -18.43 -4.46
N GLN A 528 5.02 -17.68 -3.53
CA GLN A 528 4.12 -16.56 -3.84
C GLN A 528 4.86 -15.39 -4.49
N ARG A 529 6.08 -15.06 -4.05
CA ARG A 529 6.96 -14.06 -4.69
C ARG A 529 7.34 -14.46 -6.12
N GLU A 530 7.69 -15.72 -6.35
CA GLU A 530 7.98 -16.27 -7.69
C GLU A 530 6.74 -16.22 -8.60
N GLN A 531 5.58 -16.68 -8.11
CA GLN A 531 4.33 -16.66 -8.87
C GLN A 531 3.90 -15.23 -9.23
N LEU A 532 3.96 -14.30 -8.27
CA LEU A 532 3.68 -12.88 -8.50
C LEU A 532 4.65 -12.30 -9.54
N ARG A 533 5.96 -12.51 -9.42
CA ARG A 533 6.96 -12.02 -10.39
C ARG A 533 6.67 -12.51 -11.80
N ALA A 534 6.37 -13.80 -11.97
CA ALA A 534 6.00 -14.36 -13.27
C ALA A 534 4.67 -13.77 -13.80
N GLY A 535 3.69 -13.52 -12.92
CA GLY A 535 2.45 -12.82 -13.25
C GLY A 535 2.67 -11.38 -13.72
N ILE A 536 3.52 -10.61 -13.04
CA ILE A 536 3.92 -9.23 -13.44
C ILE A 536 4.54 -9.26 -14.84
N GLY A 537 5.39 -10.24 -15.14
CA GLY A 537 6.03 -10.34 -16.45
C GLY A 537 5.06 -10.60 -17.60
N LEU A 538 3.98 -11.34 -17.34
CA LEU A 538 2.86 -11.49 -18.27
C LEU A 538 2.05 -10.19 -18.41
N LEU A 539 1.81 -9.48 -17.30
CA LEU A 539 1.12 -8.19 -17.29
C LEU A 539 1.90 -7.14 -18.08
N LEU A 540 3.22 -7.02 -17.87
CA LEU A 540 4.10 -6.10 -18.60
C LEU A 540 4.17 -6.41 -20.10
N ALA A 541 4.18 -7.68 -20.49
CA ALA A 541 4.13 -8.08 -21.90
C ALA A 541 2.80 -7.67 -22.59
N TRP A 542 1.69 -7.67 -21.85
CA TRP A 542 0.39 -7.19 -22.35
C TRP A 542 0.29 -5.66 -22.36
N THR A 543 0.59 -4.97 -21.24
CA THR A 543 0.49 -3.51 -21.15
C THR A 543 1.49 -2.78 -22.04
N ARG A 544 2.66 -3.40 -22.28
CA ARG A 544 3.83 -2.84 -22.98
C ARG A 544 4.34 -1.54 -22.36
N SER A 545 4.09 -1.34 -21.06
CA SER A 545 4.54 -0.18 -20.29
C SER A 545 6.06 -0.08 -20.27
N ARG A 546 6.60 1.10 -20.62
CA ARG A 546 8.06 1.34 -20.71
C ARG A 546 8.60 2.25 -19.62
N SER A 547 7.76 3.13 -19.10
CA SER A 547 8.06 4.04 -17.99
C SER A 547 6.86 4.07 -17.05
N CYS A 548 7.10 3.82 -15.77
CA CYS A 548 6.04 3.46 -14.81
C CYS A 548 6.05 4.36 -13.55
N ALA A 549 4.95 4.36 -12.81
CA ALA A 549 4.88 4.82 -11.44
C ALA A 549 4.14 3.77 -10.61
N SER A 550 4.83 3.13 -9.66
CA SER A 550 4.25 2.20 -8.69
C SER A 550 3.72 3.01 -7.51
N LEU A 551 2.41 3.24 -7.46
CA LEU A 551 1.75 3.87 -6.31
C LEU A 551 1.28 2.78 -5.34
N VAL A 552 2.07 2.54 -4.31
CA VAL A 552 1.85 1.49 -3.30
C VAL A 552 0.95 2.01 -2.20
N GLN A 553 -0.02 1.19 -1.78
CA GLN A 553 -0.94 1.51 -0.67
C GLN A 553 -0.95 0.44 0.44
N HIS A 554 -0.20 -0.66 0.29
CA HIS A 554 -0.02 -1.66 1.34
C HIS A 554 1.39 -2.31 1.30
N PRO A 555 2.08 -2.50 2.44
CA PRO A 555 3.46 -3.04 2.47
C PRO A 555 3.65 -4.42 1.83
N TYR A 556 2.60 -5.26 1.79
CA TYR A 556 2.59 -6.56 1.11
C TYR A 556 3.13 -6.49 -0.33
N TRP A 557 2.81 -5.40 -1.04
CA TRP A 557 3.15 -5.23 -2.45
C TRP A 557 4.61 -4.85 -2.71
N LEU A 558 5.42 -4.55 -1.69
CA LEU A 558 6.74 -3.95 -1.83
C LEU A 558 7.68 -4.68 -2.82
N GLU A 559 7.71 -6.02 -2.79
CA GLU A 559 8.53 -6.84 -3.71
C GLU A 559 7.98 -6.89 -5.14
N THR A 560 6.68 -6.73 -5.29
CA THR A 560 5.95 -6.77 -6.57
C THR A 560 6.01 -5.40 -7.25
N ALA A 561 5.90 -4.32 -6.46
CA ALA A 561 5.91 -2.95 -6.91
C ALA A 561 7.30 -2.42 -7.32
N ARG A 562 8.39 -3.09 -6.90
CA ARG A 562 9.78 -2.66 -7.13
C ARG A 562 10.42 -3.17 -8.43
N VAL A 563 9.73 -3.95 -9.25
CA VAL A 563 10.29 -4.60 -10.46
C VAL A 563 9.74 -4.06 -11.80
N LEU A 564 9.10 -2.89 -11.81
CA LEU A 564 8.58 -2.30 -13.05
C LEU A 564 9.68 -1.54 -13.85
N PRO A 565 9.60 -1.52 -15.19
CA PRO A 565 10.59 -0.86 -16.04
C PRO A 565 10.51 0.67 -15.94
N ASN A 566 11.68 1.33 -15.85
CA ASN A 566 11.84 2.79 -15.63
C ASN A 566 10.77 3.33 -14.65
N GLN A 567 10.68 2.73 -13.46
CA GLN A 567 9.66 3.08 -12.47
C GLN A 567 10.06 4.31 -11.63
N ARG A 568 9.06 4.90 -10.97
CA ARG A 568 9.22 5.52 -9.64
C ARG A 568 8.42 4.68 -8.63
N LEU A 569 9.00 4.37 -7.48
CA LEU A 569 8.32 3.73 -6.36
C LEU A 569 7.79 4.81 -5.42
N VAL A 570 6.47 4.87 -5.26
CA VAL A 570 5.78 5.90 -4.47
C VAL A 570 4.94 5.18 -3.42
N TYR A 571 5.06 5.57 -2.14
CA TYR A 571 4.19 5.06 -1.08
C TYR A 571 3.13 6.10 -0.71
N ASP A 572 1.85 5.78 -0.93
CA ASP A 572 0.70 6.58 -0.51
C ASP A 572 0.31 6.20 0.92
N CYS A 573 1.10 6.69 1.88
CA CYS A 573 0.91 6.52 3.31
C CYS A 573 -0.29 7.37 3.78
N MET A 574 -1.47 6.76 3.70
CA MET A 574 -2.75 7.46 3.88
C MET A 574 -3.25 7.52 5.32
N ASP A 575 -2.84 6.56 6.16
CA ASP A 575 -3.16 6.42 7.58
C ASP A 575 -1.95 5.78 8.29
N HIS A 576 -1.86 5.91 9.62
CA HIS A 576 -0.80 5.29 10.41
C HIS A 576 -1.10 3.80 10.64
N HIS A 577 -0.43 2.88 9.93
CA HIS A 577 -0.73 1.45 10.05
C HIS A 577 -0.47 0.91 11.47
N GLY A 578 0.55 1.42 12.17
CA GLY A 578 0.80 1.12 13.59
C GLY A 578 -0.35 1.46 14.56
N GLY A 579 -1.35 2.23 14.12
CA GLY A 579 -2.54 2.56 14.90
C GLY A 579 -3.69 1.54 14.83
N PHE A 580 -3.60 0.49 13.99
CA PHE A 580 -4.65 -0.54 13.87
C PHE A 580 -4.30 -1.80 14.67
N ALA A 581 -5.25 -2.30 15.46
CA ALA A 581 -5.04 -3.38 16.43
C ALA A 581 -4.69 -4.77 15.83
N ASP A 582 -5.01 -5.00 14.55
CA ASP A 582 -4.83 -6.30 13.89
C ASP A 582 -3.48 -6.45 13.15
N ASN A 583 -2.63 -5.42 13.11
CA ASN A 583 -1.40 -5.44 12.33
C ASN A 583 -0.28 -6.26 12.98
N THR A 584 0.38 -7.10 12.18
CA THR A 584 1.49 -7.95 12.64
C THR A 584 2.85 -7.22 12.56
N GLN A 585 3.82 -7.68 13.35
CA GLN A 585 5.17 -7.10 13.35
C GLN A 585 5.88 -7.19 11.97
N ASP A 586 5.57 -8.21 11.15
CA ASP A 586 6.09 -8.33 9.77
C ASP A 586 5.52 -7.23 8.84
N VAL A 587 4.22 -6.90 8.98
CA VAL A 587 3.60 -5.79 8.22
C VAL A 587 4.23 -4.45 8.60
N LEU A 588 4.43 -4.19 9.89
CA LEU A 588 5.06 -2.95 10.36
C LEU A 588 6.55 -2.87 9.99
N ALA A 589 7.30 -3.98 10.05
CA ALA A 589 8.69 -4.02 9.58
C ALA A 589 8.80 -3.69 8.08
N ARG A 590 7.83 -4.13 7.27
CA ARG A 590 7.76 -3.88 5.83
C ARG A 590 7.25 -2.49 5.47
N GLU A 591 6.37 -1.90 6.29
CA GLU A 591 6.02 -0.48 6.20
C GLU A 591 7.27 0.38 6.37
N ASN A 592 8.05 0.13 7.41
CA ASN A 592 9.32 0.81 7.67
C ASN A 592 10.35 0.61 6.55
N GLU A 593 10.40 -0.57 5.92
CA GLU A 593 11.21 -0.78 4.71
C GLU A 593 10.70 0.04 3.52
N LEU A 594 9.39 -0.04 3.22
CA LEU A 594 8.74 0.68 2.12
C LEU A 594 8.94 2.20 2.25
N MET A 595 8.78 2.76 3.46
CA MET A 595 9.06 4.17 3.74
C MET A 595 10.51 4.54 3.38
N ARG A 596 11.48 3.69 3.75
CA ARG A 596 12.91 3.92 3.52
C ARG A 596 13.35 3.72 2.05
N VAL A 597 12.65 2.91 1.25
CA VAL A 597 13.09 2.55 -0.12
C VAL A 597 12.22 3.11 -1.26
N ALA A 598 11.12 3.79 -0.95
CA ALA A 598 10.38 4.55 -1.96
C ALA A 598 11.20 5.76 -2.47
N ASP A 599 11.04 6.11 -3.74
CA ASP A 599 11.57 7.36 -4.29
C ASP A 599 10.80 8.58 -3.74
N LEU A 600 9.52 8.39 -3.33
CA LEU A 600 8.65 9.42 -2.79
C LEU A 600 7.67 8.87 -1.74
N LEU A 601 7.57 9.54 -0.59
CA LEU A 601 6.51 9.32 0.40
C LEU A 601 5.40 10.35 0.24
N VAL A 602 4.23 9.87 -0.18
CA VAL A 602 3.00 10.66 -0.26
C VAL A 602 2.24 10.48 1.05
N VAL A 603 1.95 11.59 1.73
CA VAL A 603 1.36 11.61 3.07
C VAL A 603 0.09 12.45 3.11
N THR A 604 -0.85 12.11 3.99
CA THR A 604 -2.17 12.79 4.08
C THR A 604 -2.28 13.83 5.19
N SER A 605 -1.36 13.87 6.16
CA SER A 605 -1.45 14.77 7.32
C SER A 605 -0.10 15.28 7.84
N ASP A 606 -0.13 16.38 8.59
CA ASP A 606 1.05 17.00 9.22
C ASP A 606 1.73 16.09 10.26
N TRP A 607 1.03 15.05 10.74
CA TRP A 607 1.59 14.03 11.64
C TRP A 607 2.37 12.99 10.82
N LEU A 608 1.74 12.41 9.78
CA LEU A 608 2.36 11.44 8.89
C LEU A 608 3.56 12.03 8.13
N GLN A 609 3.53 13.33 7.81
CA GLN A 609 4.68 14.00 7.20
C GLN A 609 5.92 13.99 8.12
N ARG A 610 5.76 14.29 9.41
CA ARG A 610 6.88 14.27 10.37
C ARG A 610 7.43 12.87 10.57
N GLU A 611 6.55 11.87 10.58
CA GLU A 611 6.98 10.47 10.68
C GLU A 611 7.77 10.06 9.43
N ALA A 612 7.22 10.31 8.24
CA ALA A 612 7.86 10.06 6.95
C ALA A 612 9.24 10.73 6.81
N GLU A 613 9.40 11.96 7.31
CA GLU A 613 10.66 12.72 7.30
C GLU A 613 11.80 12.07 8.12
N HIS A 614 11.51 11.19 9.09
CA HIS A 614 12.53 10.37 9.76
C HIS A 614 13.07 9.24 8.88
N HIS A 615 12.26 8.74 7.94
CA HIS A 615 12.60 7.60 7.07
C HIS A 615 13.13 8.02 5.70
N ASN A 616 12.64 9.14 5.18
CA ASN A 616 12.91 9.57 3.79
C ASN A 616 12.84 11.11 3.65
N PRO A 617 13.88 11.78 3.12
CA PRO A 617 13.85 13.23 2.89
C PRO A 617 12.96 13.64 1.70
N HIS A 618 12.42 12.69 0.94
CA HIS A 618 11.50 12.94 -0.17
C HIS A 618 10.05 12.63 0.23
N SER A 619 9.42 13.59 0.92
CA SER A 619 8.00 13.55 1.30
C SER A 619 7.17 14.58 0.50
N LEU A 620 5.88 14.28 0.29
CA LEU A 620 4.91 15.15 -0.37
C LEU A 620 3.54 15.06 0.30
N MET A 621 3.05 16.19 0.78
CA MET A 621 1.70 16.32 1.34
C MET A 621 0.63 16.29 0.24
N VAL A 622 -0.11 15.18 0.13
CA VAL A 622 -1.28 15.04 -0.74
C VAL A 622 -2.49 14.64 0.12
N ARG A 623 -3.03 15.63 0.82
CA ARG A 623 -4.24 15.51 1.66
C ARG A 623 -5.42 14.88 0.92
N ASN A 624 -6.41 14.41 1.65
CA ASN A 624 -7.65 13.93 1.02
C ASN A 624 -8.44 15.09 0.39
N ALA A 625 -9.47 14.74 -0.37
CA ALA A 625 -10.27 15.66 -1.17
C ALA A 625 -11.71 15.12 -1.33
N CYS A 626 -12.54 15.82 -2.10
CA CYS A 626 -13.93 15.42 -2.38
C CYS A 626 -14.25 15.38 -3.88
N GLN A 627 -15.39 14.77 -4.22
CA GLN A 627 -16.06 14.98 -5.50
C GLN A 627 -17.03 16.16 -5.37
N TYR A 628 -16.51 17.38 -5.51
CA TYR A 628 -17.26 18.61 -5.24
C TYR A 628 -18.61 18.67 -5.98
N GLU A 629 -18.64 18.31 -7.27
CA GLU A 629 -19.83 18.29 -8.12
C GLU A 629 -20.94 17.37 -7.62
N HIS A 630 -20.60 16.31 -6.86
CA HIS A 630 -21.55 15.38 -6.28
C HIS A 630 -22.23 15.95 -5.03
N PHE A 631 -21.47 16.66 -4.20
CA PHE A 631 -21.94 17.17 -2.90
C PHE A 631 -22.41 18.63 -2.92
N CYS A 632 -22.02 19.44 -3.92
CA CYS A 632 -22.42 20.85 -4.01
C CYS A 632 -23.81 21.09 -4.63
N ARG A 633 -24.41 20.03 -5.19
CA ARG A 633 -25.74 20.05 -5.81
C ARG A 633 -26.78 19.49 -4.84
N GLN A 634 -27.78 20.29 -4.49
CA GLN A 634 -28.90 19.83 -3.68
C GLN A 634 -29.79 18.88 -4.50
N PRO A 635 -30.05 17.64 -4.04
CA PRO A 635 -31.00 16.74 -4.71
C PRO A 635 -32.45 17.22 -4.57
N ALA A 636 -33.31 16.76 -5.48
CA ALA A 636 -34.74 17.14 -5.53
C ALA A 636 -35.52 16.72 -4.27
N GLU A 637 -35.14 15.58 -3.68
CA GLU A 637 -35.59 15.14 -2.36
C GLU A 637 -34.42 15.17 -1.38
N VAL A 638 -34.71 15.51 -0.12
CA VAL A 638 -33.74 15.55 0.99
C VAL A 638 -34.34 14.85 2.21
N PHE A 639 -33.51 14.28 3.06
CA PHE A 639 -33.95 13.71 4.33
C PHE A 639 -34.65 14.77 5.20
N ARG A 640 -35.70 14.37 5.90
CA ARG A 640 -36.40 15.16 6.92
C ARG A 640 -36.85 14.23 8.04
N ASP A 641 -36.66 14.64 9.29
CA ASP A 641 -37.21 13.89 10.42
C ASP A 641 -38.74 13.83 10.37
N SER A 642 -39.29 12.65 10.64
CA SER A 642 -40.73 12.40 10.72
C SER A 642 -41.45 13.21 11.80
N ARG A 643 -40.76 13.60 12.87
CA ARG A 643 -41.29 14.45 13.96
C ARG A 643 -40.99 15.94 13.76
N GLY A 644 -40.33 16.33 12.67
CA GLY A 644 -39.94 17.72 12.37
C GLY A 644 -38.80 18.28 13.23
N ARG A 645 -38.04 17.41 13.92
CA ARG A 645 -36.82 17.79 14.66
C ARG A 645 -35.73 18.27 13.69
N ARG A 646 -34.81 19.08 14.22
CA ARG A 646 -33.55 19.43 13.55
C ARG A 646 -32.61 18.23 13.53
N VAL A 647 -31.77 18.10 12.51
CA VAL A 647 -30.97 16.88 12.27
C VAL A 647 -29.48 17.13 12.48
N ILE A 648 -28.93 16.55 13.55
CA ILE A 648 -27.49 16.52 13.84
C ILE A 648 -26.94 15.23 13.21
N GLY A 649 -26.16 15.35 12.13
CA GLY A 649 -25.83 14.22 11.25
C GLY A 649 -24.36 13.84 11.19
N TYR A 650 -24.10 12.55 10.93
CA TYR A 650 -22.79 12.04 10.50
C TYR A 650 -23.00 10.97 9.43
N TYR A 651 -22.09 10.88 8.45
CA TYR A 651 -21.98 9.68 7.61
C TYR A 651 -20.54 9.17 7.46
N GLY A 652 -20.39 7.85 7.43
CA GLY A 652 -19.10 7.16 7.33
C GLY A 652 -19.09 5.85 8.13
N ALA A 653 -17.90 5.29 8.37
CA ALA A 653 -17.75 4.13 9.24
C ALA A 653 -17.76 4.55 10.72
N ILE A 654 -18.52 3.82 11.53
CA ILE A 654 -18.71 4.03 12.96
C ILE A 654 -18.02 2.87 13.66
N ALA A 655 -16.76 3.08 14.00
CA ALA A 655 -15.82 2.07 14.46
C ALA A 655 -15.13 2.51 15.77
N GLU A 656 -14.08 1.81 16.20
CA GLU A 656 -13.40 2.01 17.48
C GLU A 656 -12.83 3.42 17.71
N TRP A 657 -12.58 4.20 16.66
CA TRP A 657 -12.17 5.61 16.73
C TRP A 657 -13.31 6.60 17.01
N PHE A 658 -14.57 6.14 17.06
CA PHE A 658 -15.75 6.99 17.24
C PHE A 658 -16.02 7.23 18.74
N ASP A 659 -16.30 8.47 19.15
CA ASP A 659 -16.55 8.81 20.55
C ASP A 659 -18.04 8.64 20.90
N LEU A 660 -18.37 7.46 21.40
CA LEU A 660 -19.73 7.09 21.80
C LEU A 660 -20.19 7.79 23.08
N ASP A 661 -19.27 8.23 23.95
CA ASP A 661 -19.57 8.98 25.17
C ASP A 661 -19.86 10.45 24.86
N LEU A 662 -19.17 11.04 23.88
CA LEU A 662 -19.53 12.30 23.26
C LEU A 662 -20.87 12.23 22.54
N LEU A 663 -21.11 11.18 21.73
CA LEU A 663 -22.38 11.02 21.02
C LEU A 663 -23.56 10.88 21.99
N GLU A 664 -23.39 10.11 23.08
CA GLU A 664 -24.39 10.00 24.15
C GLU A 664 -24.64 11.36 24.85
N LYS A 665 -23.59 12.12 25.17
CA LYS A 665 -23.73 13.49 25.71
C LYS A 665 -24.49 14.40 24.75
N VAL A 666 -24.13 14.42 23.46
CA VAL A 666 -24.80 15.21 22.42
C VAL A 666 -26.28 14.89 22.35
N ALA A 667 -26.64 13.61 22.26
CA ALA A 667 -28.01 13.14 22.17
C ALA A 667 -28.83 13.44 23.44
N ARG A 668 -28.22 13.31 24.63
CA ARG A 668 -28.87 13.63 25.92
C ARG A 668 -29.11 15.13 26.12
N SER A 669 -28.21 15.99 25.63
CA SER A 669 -28.36 17.45 25.72
C SER A 669 -29.35 18.02 24.70
N HIS A 670 -29.43 17.44 23.49
CA HIS A 670 -30.25 17.94 22.38
C HIS A 670 -31.44 17.02 22.09
N ARG A 671 -32.30 16.77 23.09
CA ARG A 671 -33.49 15.89 22.96
C ARG A 671 -34.56 16.39 21.98
N ASP A 672 -34.51 17.67 21.64
CA ASP A 672 -35.31 18.34 20.61
C ASP A 672 -34.77 18.11 19.18
N CYS A 673 -33.54 17.64 19.05
CA CYS A 673 -32.90 17.28 17.79
C CYS A 673 -32.88 15.77 17.58
N LEU A 674 -32.89 15.35 16.32
CA LEU A 674 -32.56 14.00 15.88
C LEU A 674 -31.04 13.90 15.65
N VAL A 675 -30.39 12.93 16.29
CA VAL A 675 -29.01 12.52 16.00
C VAL A 675 -29.05 11.37 15.00
N LEU A 676 -28.66 11.61 13.75
CA LEU A 676 -28.80 10.66 12.64
C LEU A 676 -27.44 10.15 12.15
N MET A 677 -27.19 8.87 12.39
CA MET A 677 -25.94 8.17 12.05
C MET A 677 -26.13 7.32 10.79
N VAL A 678 -25.31 7.57 9.75
CA VAL A 678 -25.46 6.95 8.42
C VAL A 678 -24.20 6.18 8.02
N GLY A 679 -24.25 4.85 8.06
CA GLY A 679 -23.14 4.00 7.65
C GLY A 679 -22.99 2.71 8.47
N ALA A 680 -21.81 2.11 8.37
CA ALA A 680 -21.47 0.85 9.03
C ALA A 680 -21.25 1.05 10.53
N ASP A 681 -21.93 0.28 11.38
CA ASP A 681 -21.60 0.16 12.80
C ASP A 681 -20.78 -1.11 13.03
N THR A 682 -19.51 -0.95 13.37
CA THR A 682 -18.57 -2.04 13.70
C THR A 682 -18.18 -2.07 15.18
N CYS A 683 -18.52 -1.02 15.95
CA CYS A 683 -18.21 -0.91 17.38
C CYS A 683 -19.43 -1.15 18.31
N GLY A 684 -20.62 -1.42 17.76
CA GLY A 684 -21.85 -1.64 18.52
C GLY A 684 -22.51 -0.34 19.00
N ALA A 685 -22.26 0.78 18.33
CA ALA A 685 -22.82 2.09 18.64
C ALA A 685 -24.36 2.09 18.71
N GLN A 686 -25.02 1.39 17.79
CA GLN A 686 -26.47 1.26 17.74
C GLN A 686 -27.00 0.48 18.95
N GLN A 687 -26.32 -0.60 19.35
CA GLN A 687 -26.68 -1.37 20.54
C GLN A 687 -26.41 -0.58 21.83
N ARG A 688 -25.33 0.21 21.87
CA ARG A 688 -24.99 1.06 23.03
C ARG A 688 -25.99 2.19 23.23
N LEU A 689 -26.54 2.79 22.17
CA LEU A 689 -27.34 4.02 22.24
C LEU A 689 -28.86 3.82 22.09
N GLN A 690 -29.33 2.57 21.97
CA GLN A 690 -30.76 2.23 21.76
C GLN A 690 -31.73 2.75 22.84
N HIS A 691 -31.26 3.16 24.01
CA HIS A 691 -32.06 3.79 25.08
C HIS A 691 -32.36 5.28 24.84
N LEU A 692 -31.87 5.86 23.74
CA LEU A 692 -32.04 7.26 23.37
C LEU A 692 -33.00 7.38 22.17
N ASP A 693 -34.26 7.75 22.45
CA ASP A 693 -35.35 7.88 21.46
C ASP A 693 -35.19 8.99 20.41
N ASN A 694 -34.03 9.68 20.44
CA ASN A 694 -33.59 10.70 19.49
C ASN A 694 -32.25 10.38 18.81
N VAL A 695 -31.76 9.14 18.88
CA VAL A 695 -30.66 8.63 18.05
C VAL A 695 -31.21 7.61 17.07
N GLU A 696 -30.93 7.77 15.78
CA GLU A 696 -31.37 6.84 14.72
C GLU A 696 -30.17 6.44 13.84
N PHE A 697 -30.10 5.17 13.47
CA PHE A 697 -29.05 4.59 12.63
C PHE A 697 -29.67 4.05 11.33
N THR A 698 -29.10 4.35 10.17
CA THR A 698 -29.62 3.83 8.89
C THR A 698 -28.97 2.52 8.44
N GLY A 699 -27.85 2.13 9.03
CA GLY A 699 -26.92 1.19 8.41
C GLY A 699 -26.25 1.79 7.17
N GLU A 700 -25.58 0.94 6.39
CA GLU A 700 -24.91 1.34 5.15
C GLU A 700 -25.90 1.77 4.06
N VAL A 701 -25.51 2.78 3.27
CA VAL A 701 -26.26 3.30 2.13
C VAL A 701 -25.35 3.50 0.93
N ALA A 702 -25.88 3.36 -0.28
CA ALA A 702 -25.12 3.58 -1.52
C ALA A 702 -24.53 5.00 -1.56
N TYR A 703 -23.31 5.15 -2.07
CA TYR A 703 -22.58 6.44 -2.09
C TYR A 703 -23.39 7.58 -2.72
N ALA A 704 -24.08 7.31 -3.83
CA ALA A 704 -24.94 8.28 -4.52
C ALA A 704 -26.13 8.81 -3.70
N ARG A 705 -26.48 8.15 -2.58
CA ARG A 705 -27.52 8.61 -1.63
C ARG A 705 -26.99 9.53 -0.53
N LEU A 706 -25.68 9.72 -0.38
CA LEU A 706 -25.12 10.59 0.67
C LEU A 706 -25.62 12.06 0.57
N PRO A 707 -25.76 12.69 -0.61
CA PRO A 707 -26.34 14.04 -0.71
C PRO A 707 -27.78 14.15 -0.18
N TYR A 708 -28.60 13.10 -0.28
CA TYR A 708 -29.97 13.10 0.24
C TYR A 708 -29.98 13.29 1.76
N TYR A 709 -29.06 12.64 2.48
CA TYR A 709 -28.89 12.82 3.92
C TYR A 709 -28.19 14.15 4.24
N LEU A 710 -27.08 14.47 3.54
CA LEU A 710 -26.30 15.68 3.75
C LEU A 710 -27.15 16.95 3.72
N TYR A 711 -28.00 17.10 2.71
CA TYR A 711 -28.84 18.30 2.60
C TYR A 711 -29.95 18.34 3.65
N GLY A 712 -30.34 17.21 4.24
CA GLY A 712 -31.24 17.11 5.39
C GLY A 712 -30.60 17.41 6.75
N PHE A 713 -29.27 17.39 6.89
CA PHE A 713 -28.57 17.72 8.13
C PHE A 713 -28.62 19.23 8.43
N ASP A 714 -28.97 19.64 9.65
CA ASP A 714 -28.77 21.02 10.15
C ASP A 714 -27.29 21.29 10.44
N VAL A 715 -26.63 20.33 11.12
CA VAL A 715 -25.22 20.40 11.51
C VAL A 715 -24.58 19.04 11.27
N CYS A 716 -23.37 19.05 10.72
CA CYS A 716 -22.59 17.84 10.46
C CYS A 716 -21.54 17.65 11.57
N LEU A 717 -21.44 16.44 12.13
CA LEU A 717 -20.49 16.11 13.20
C LEU A 717 -19.26 15.37 12.67
N LEU A 718 -18.16 15.49 13.44
CA LEU A 718 -17.02 14.58 13.45
C LEU A 718 -16.61 14.30 14.92
N PRO A 719 -17.36 13.44 15.63
CA PRO A 719 -17.15 13.15 17.04
C PRO A 719 -16.20 11.95 17.19
N PHE A 720 -14.94 12.16 16.85
CA PHE A 720 -13.89 11.15 16.98
C PHE A 720 -13.20 11.24 18.33
N GLN A 721 -12.64 10.13 18.80
CA GLN A 721 -11.73 10.12 19.94
C GLN A 721 -10.41 10.80 19.57
N VAL A 722 -9.58 11.15 20.56
CA VAL A 722 -8.22 11.69 20.33
C VAL A 722 -7.19 10.59 20.59
N ILE A 723 -6.91 9.81 19.55
CA ILE A 723 -6.01 8.64 19.54
C ILE A 723 -4.99 8.74 18.38
N PRO A 724 -3.87 8.00 18.39
CA PRO A 724 -2.82 8.09 17.36
C PRO A 724 -3.35 8.00 15.92
N LEU A 725 -4.28 7.08 15.64
CA LEU A 725 -4.96 6.96 14.36
C LEU A 725 -5.62 8.28 13.92
N THR A 726 -6.49 8.85 14.77
CA THR A 726 -7.23 10.09 14.48
C THR A 726 -6.37 11.36 14.48
N LEU A 727 -5.21 11.34 15.16
CA LEU A 727 -4.21 12.41 15.07
C LEU A 727 -3.51 12.41 13.69
N ALA A 728 -3.41 11.24 13.06
CA ALA A 728 -2.88 11.05 11.71
C ALA A 728 -3.94 11.20 10.59
N THR A 729 -5.24 11.04 10.88
CA THR A 729 -6.31 11.11 9.86
C THR A 729 -6.52 12.53 9.30
N ASN A 730 -6.53 12.67 7.97
CA ASN A 730 -7.10 13.83 7.27
C ASN A 730 -8.54 13.51 6.80
N PRO A 731 -9.59 13.99 7.49
CA PRO A 731 -10.96 13.46 7.32
C PRO A 731 -11.66 13.97 6.05
N VAL A 732 -11.80 13.08 5.07
CA VAL A 732 -12.56 13.25 3.80
C VAL A 732 -13.89 14.00 4.01
N LYS A 733 -14.60 13.68 5.10
CA LYS A 733 -15.96 14.15 5.38
C LYS A 733 -16.06 15.66 5.55
N VAL A 734 -15.00 16.35 5.99
CA VAL A 734 -15.02 17.83 6.05
C VAL A 734 -15.24 18.39 4.64
N TYR A 735 -14.44 17.98 3.66
CA TYR A 735 -14.53 18.48 2.28
C TYR A 735 -15.91 18.18 1.66
N GLU A 736 -16.49 17.01 1.95
CA GLU A 736 -17.84 16.63 1.51
C GLU A 736 -18.92 17.51 2.15
N TYR A 737 -18.85 17.79 3.45
CA TYR A 737 -19.78 18.69 4.16
C TYR A 737 -19.65 20.15 3.69
N LEU A 738 -18.41 20.64 3.53
CA LEU A 738 -18.12 22.00 3.06
C LEU A 738 -18.56 22.21 1.60
N SER A 739 -18.55 21.17 0.76
CA SER A 739 -19.10 21.21 -0.61
C SER A 739 -20.59 21.55 -0.64
N ALA A 740 -21.38 21.04 0.31
CA ALA A 740 -22.78 21.45 0.47
C ALA A 740 -22.93 22.83 1.15
N GLY A 741 -21.85 23.38 1.72
CA GLY A 741 -21.82 24.62 2.51
C GLY A 741 -22.26 24.46 3.96
N LYS A 742 -22.35 23.22 4.47
CA LYS A 742 -22.90 22.89 5.79
C LYS A 742 -21.98 23.31 6.93
N ASP A 743 -22.57 23.53 8.10
CA ASP A 743 -21.81 23.72 9.33
C ASP A 743 -21.24 22.40 9.84
N VAL A 744 -19.97 22.42 10.25
CA VAL A 744 -19.21 21.25 10.70
C VAL A 744 -18.72 21.48 12.13
N VAL A 745 -18.97 20.54 13.02
CA VAL A 745 -18.48 20.53 14.42
C VAL A 745 -17.66 19.28 14.67
N SER A 746 -16.43 19.46 15.16
CA SER A 746 -15.46 18.38 15.40
C SER A 746 -14.78 18.51 16.77
N ILE A 747 -14.17 17.43 17.26
CA ILE A 747 -13.13 17.55 18.29
C ILE A 747 -11.88 18.23 17.68
N GLU A 748 -11.04 18.86 18.49
CA GLU A 748 -9.84 19.52 17.99
C GLU A 748 -8.72 18.53 17.62
N LEU A 749 -8.78 17.99 16.40
CA LEU A 749 -7.69 17.24 15.78
C LEU A 749 -6.74 18.17 15.01
N PRO A 750 -5.44 17.83 14.84
CA PRO A 750 -4.48 18.65 14.11
C PRO A 750 -4.95 19.04 12.70
N GLU A 751 -5.41 18.06 11.92
CA GLU A 751 -5.88 18.27 10.55
C GLU A 751 -7.16 19.11 10.45
N ILE A 752 -7.95 19.26 11.52
CA ILE A 752 -9.13 20.14 11.49
C ILE A 752 -8.71 21.62 11.50
N LYS A 753 -7.53 21.96 12.05
CA LYS A 753 -7.07 23.35 12.21
C LYS A 753 -6.86 24.07 10.87
N GLN A 754 -6.59 23.33 9.79
CA GLN A 754 -6.44 23.90 8.44
C GLN A 754 -7.72 24.57 7.91
N PHE A 755 -8.89 24.17 8.40
CA PHE A 755 -10.18 24.72 7.94
C PHE A 755 -10.55 26.06 8.59
N GLY A 756 -9.78 26.54 9.57
CA GLY A 756 -9.96 27.85 10.18
C GLY A 756 -11.36 28.06 10.76
N ASP A 757 -12.10 29.05 10.24
CA ASP A 757 -13.47 29.37 10.63
C ASP A 757 -14.55 28.64 9.81
N LEU A 758 -14.17 27.82 8.81
CA LEU A 758 -15.11 27.04 8.00
C LEU A 758 -15.74 25.89 8.81
N ALA A 759 -14.99 25.31 9.75
CA ALA A 759 -15.44 24.32 10.73
C ALA A 759 -15.25 24.86 12.16
N ARG A 760 -15.94 24.27 13.15
CA ARG A 760 -15.81 24.63 14.57
C ARG A 760 -15.27 23.44 15.38
N THR A 761 -14.36 23.71 16.30
CA THR A 761 -13.74 22.70 17.18
C THR A 761 -14.13 22.88 18.63
N GLY A 762 -14.07 21.79 19.39
CA GLY A 762 -13.96 21.78 20.85
C GLY A 762 -12.75 20.97 21.30
N THR A 763 -12.07 21.38 22.35
CA THR A 763 -10.90 20.69 22.93
C THR A 763 -11.25 19.44 23.73
N ASP A 764 -12.51 19.32 24.12
CA ASP A 764 -13.08 18.31 25.00
C ASP A 764 -14.59 18.22 24.72
N HIS A 765 -15.30 17.34 25.42
CA HIS A 765 -16.73 17.12 25.19
C HIS A 765 -17.60 18.36 25.50
N ASP A 766 -17.23 19.18 26.48
CA ASP A 766 -18.04 20.33 26.90
C ASP A 766 -17.79 21.52 25.97
N GLY A 767 -16.54 21.68 25.50
CA GLY A 767 -16.20 22.55 24.37
C GLY A 767 -16.89 22.14 23.07
N PHE A 768 -16.96 20.84 22.75
CA PHE A 768 -17.66 20.32 21.58
C PHE A 768 -19.17 20.60 21.67
N LEU A 769 -19.78 20.34 22.83
CA LEU A 769 -21.17 20.69 23.10
C LEU A 769 -21.39 22.20 22.94
N SER A 770 -20.52 23.05 23.47
CA SER A 770 -20.62 24.51 23.34
C SER A 770 -20.50 24.98 21.88
N ALA A 771 -19.63 24.37 21.09
CA ALA A 771 -19.50 24.62 19.65
C ALA A 771 -20.77 24.19 18.89
N LEU A 772 -21.33 23.02 19.19
CA LEU A 772 -22.59 22.53 18.61
C LEU A 772 -23.78 23.43 18.97
N ASP A 773 -23.89 23.81 20.24
CA ASP A 773 -24.95 24.67 20.77
C ASP A 773 -24.91 26.07 20.14
N THR A 774 -23.69 26.62 19.97
CA THR A 774 -23.45 27.87 19.22
C THR A 774 -23.85 27.75 17.75
N THR A 775 -23.54 26.62 17.12
CA THR A 775 -23.86 26.34 15.71
C THR A 775 -25.37 26.21 15.49
N LEU A 776 -26.06 25.47 16.35
CA LEU A 776 -27.51 25.31 16.29
C LEU A 776 -28.24 26.64 16.53
N ARG A 777 -27.76 27.49 17.43
CA ARG A 777 -28.39 28.79 17.72
C ARG A 777 -28.13 29.87 16.66
N ALA A 778 -27.07 29.74 15.87
CA ALA A 778 -26.74 30.69 14.82
C ALA A 778 -27.64 30.53 13.58
N PRO A 779 -28.11 31.62 12.95
CA PRO A 779 -28.65 31.55 11.60
C PRO A 779 -27.51 31.27 10.61
N ALA A 780 -27.79 30.52 9.54
CA ALA A 780 -26.81 30.24 8.50
C ALA A 780 -26.37 31.56 7.81
N ASP A 781 -25.09 31.89 7.91
CA ASP A 781 -24.48 33.05 7.25
C ASP A 781 -24.24 32.74 5.75
N PRO A 782 -24.88 33.45 4.81
CA PRO A 782 -24.67 33.24 3.38
C PRO A 782 -23.21 33.47 2.92
N GLN A 783 -22.44 34.33 3.61
CA GLN A 783 -21.04 34.58 3.27
C GLN A 783 -20.16 33.39 3.67
N LEU A 784 -20.34 32.85 4.88
CA LEU A 784 -19.67 31.63 5.30
C LEU A 784 -20.07 30.42 4.43
N VAL A 785 -21.36 30.25 4.13
CA VAL A 785 -21.85 29.19 3.22
C VAL A 785 -21.21 29.28 1.83
N ALA A 786 -21.02 30.49 1.29
CA ALA A 786 -20.29 30.68 0.03
C ALA A 786 -18.81 30.29 0.16
N ARG A 787 -18.10 30.83 1.15
CA ARG A 787 -16.67 30.54 1.40
C ARG A 787 -16.36 29.06 1.59
N ARG A 788 -17.25 28.32 2.27
CA ARG A 788 -17.12 26.86 2.43
C ARG A 788 -17.14 26.11 1.09
N ARG A 789 -18.02 26.53 0.17
CA ARG A 789 -18.15 25.94 -1.17
C ARG A 789 -17.00 26.35 -2.09
N GLU A 790 -16.61 27.61 -2.04
CA GLU A 790 -15.44 28.14 -2.77
C GLU A 790 -14.17 27.37 -2.37
N PHE A 791 -13.90 27.22 -1.07
CA PHE A 791 -12.80 26.39 -0.57
C PHE A 791 -12.91 24.94 -1.06
N ALA A 792 -14.08 24.29 -0.90
CA ALA A 792 -14.25 22.89 -1.28
C ALA A 792 -14.08 22.63 -2.79
N ALA A 793 -14.43 23.59 -3.65
CA ALA A 793 -14.21 23.51 -5.11
C ALA A 793 -12.70 23.46 -5.48
N GLU A 794 -11.82 24.00 -4.64
CA GLU A 794 -10.37 23.92 -4.80
C GLU A 794 -9.76 22.66 -4.16
N GLN A 795 -10.55 21.87 -3.40
CA GLN A 795 -10.12 20.65 -2.71
C GLN A 795 -10.72 19.38 -3.35
N THR A 796 -10.49 19.21 -4.65
CA THR A 796 -10.94 18.04 -5.45
C THR A 796 -9.81 17.06 -5.78
N TRP A 797 -10.17 15.82 -6.07
CA TRP A 797 -9.20 14.76 -6.41
C TRP A 797 -8.37 15.08 -7.68
N ALA A 798 -8.94 15.81 -8.64
CA ALA A 798 -8.23 16.32 -9.82
C ALA A 798 -7.07 17.28 -9.48
N HIS A 799 -7.16 18.03 -8.37
CA HIS A 799 -6.05 18.82 -7.85
C HIS A 799 -4.98 17.91 -7.24
N ARG A 800 -5.39 16.97 -6.38
CA ARG A 800 -4.48 16.01 -5.73
C ARG A 800 -3.67 15.17 -6.73
N VAL A 801 -4.28 14.75 -7.84
CA VAL A 801 -3.57 14.03 -8.91
C VAL A 801 -2.57 14.91 -9.66
N ARG A 802 -2.88 16.20 -9.85
CA ARG A 802 -1.91 17.16 -10.44
C ARG A 802 -0.70 17.32 -9.52
N ASP A 803 -0.92 17.50 -8.23
CA ASP A 803 0.13 17.65 -7.21
C ASP A 803 0.98 16.37 -7.13
N LEU A 804 0.34 15.20 -7.10
CA LEU A 804 0.97 13.88 -7.10
C LEU A 804 1.83 13.64 -8.35
N ALA A 805 1.27 13.80 -9.56
CA ALA A 805 1.99 13.55 -10.81
C ALA A 805 3.17 14.52 -10.96
N GLN A 806 2.97 15.80 -10.65
CA GLN A 806 4.06 16.79 -10.64
C GLN A 806 5.15 16.41 -9.63
N GLY A 807 4.79 15.92 -8.44
CA GLY A 807 5.76 15.45 -7.44
C GLY A 807 6.59 14.26 -7.91
N VAL A 808 5.95 13.26 -8.54
CA VAL A 808 6.61 12.05 -9.07
C VAL A 808 7.57 12.37 -10.21
N ASP A 809 7.22 13.30 -11.10
CA ASP A 809 8.09 13.71 -12.21
C ASP A 809 9.15 14.74 -11.78
N ALA A 810 8.92 15.52 -10.72
CA ALA A 810 9.90 16.46 -10.15
C ALA A 810 11.00 15.80 -9.29
N LEU A 811 10.87 14.49 -8.98
CA LEU A 811 11.88 13.73 -8.26
C LEU A 811 13.26 13.84 -8.95
N PRO A 812 14.36 14.00 -8.18
CA PRO A 812 15.70 13.98 -8.75
C PRO A 812 16.00 12.63 -9.44
N GLN A 813 17.02 12.65 -10.31
CA GLN A 813 17.68 11.46 -10.83
C GLN A 813 19.18 11.66 -10.70
N PRO A 814 19.94 10.66 -10.22
CA PRO A 814 21.39 10.77 -10.16
C PRO A 814 21.96 10.94 -11.57
N LYS A 815 23.06 11.66 -11.72
CA LYS A 815 23.64 11.89 -13.05
C LYS A 815 24.30 10.60 -13.57
N VAL A 816 24.07 10.27 -14.84
CA VAL A 816 24.69 9.12 -15.51
C VAL A 816 25.59 9.61 -16.63
N SER A 817 26.81 9.06 -16.74
CA SER A 817 27.71 9.31 -17.87
C SER A 817 27.92 8.02 -18.67
N VAL A 818 27.55 8.03 -19.96
CA VAL A 818 27.82 6.93 -20.90
C VAL A 818 29.05 7.28 -21.74
N VAL A 819 30.08 6.44 -21.65
CA VAL A 819 31.33 6.53 -22.39
C VAL A 819 31.28 5.56 -23.58
N VAL A 820 31.49 6.07 -24.79
CA VAL A 820 31.53 5.29 -26.04
C VAL A 820 32.89 5.46 -26.71
N VAL A 821 33.59 4.36 -26.97
CA VAL A 821 34.86 4.36 -27.72
C VAL A 821 34.62 3.97 -29.19
N THR A 822 35.23 4.71 -30.13
CA THR A 822 35.11 4.44 -31.58
C THR A 822 36.46 4.51 -32.31
N TYR A 823 36.59 3.75 -33.40
CA TYR A 823 37.74 3.74 -34.30
C TYR A 823 37.39 3.16 -35.69
N ASN A 824 37.47 4.00 -36.74
CA ASN A 824 37.28 3.61 -38.16
C ASN A 824 36.05 2.72 -38.41
N ASN A 825 34.89 3.17 -37.92
CA ASN A 825 33.65 2.40 -37.95
C ASN A 825 32.39 3.29 -38.01
N LEU A 826 32.47 4.39 -38.77
CA LEU A 826 31.45 5.46 -38.87
C LEU A 826 29.99 4.97 -38.86
N ASP A 827 29.65 3.97 -39.66
CA ASP A 827 28.23 3.59 -39.86
C ASP A 827 27.63 2.86 -38.66
N LEU A 828 28.42 2.08 -37.91
CA LEU A 828 27.97 1.50 -36.65
C LEU A 828 27.95 2.58 -35.54
N THR A 829 28.92 3.50 -35.54
CA THR A 829 28.89 4.66 -34.63
C THR A 829 27.61 5.50 -34.83
N LYS A 830 27.16 5.72 -36.08
CA LYS A 830 25.86 6.37 -36.36
C LYS A 830 24.67 5.60 -35.77
N VAL A 831 24.64 4.27 -35.93
CA VAL A 831 23.54 3.42 -35.41
C VAL A 831 23.51 3.42 -33.87
N CYS A 832 24.68 3.31 -33.23
CA CYS A 832 24.79 3.38 -31.77
C CYS A 832 24.29 4.73 -31.24
N LEU A 833 24.79 5.85 -31.76
CA LEU A 833 24.39 7.19 -31.31
C LEU A 833 22.91 7.52 -31.63
N ASP A 834 22.37 7.08 -32.78
CA ASP A 834 20.94 7.20 -33.09
C ASP A 834 20.06 6.34 -32.16
N SER A 835 20.53 5.17 -31.74
CA SER A 835 19.81 4.36 -30.73
C SER A 835 19.84 5.00 -29.35
N LEU A 836 20.97 5.60 -28.95
CA LEU A 836 21.12 6.34 -27.70
C LEU A 836 20.18 7.55 -27.66
N ASP A 837 20.14 8.35 -28.73
CA ASP A 837 19.30 9.54 -28.88
C ASP A 837 17.78 9.22 -28.89
N ARG A 838 17.39 7.99 -29.24
CA ARG A 838 15.98 7.56 -29.30
C ARG A 838 15.46 6.83 -28.06
N TYR A 839 16.33 6.09 -27.38
CA TYR A 839 15.91 5.08 -26.39
C TYR A 839 16.54 5.26 -25.00
N SER A 840 17.34 6.30 -24.79
CA SER A 840 17.85 6.67 -23.46
C SER A 840 16.94 7.72 -22.82
N ASP A 841 15.75 7.30 -22.39
CA ASP A 841 14.69 8.11 -21.77
C ASP A 841 15.02 8.53 -20.32
N TYR A 842 16.25 9.02 -20.11
CA TYR A 842 16.83 9.35 -18.82
C TYR A 842 17.21 10.84 -18.75
N PRO A 843 16.44 11.71 -18.08
CA PRO A 843 16.67 13.17 -18.07
C PRO A 843 18.05 13.66 -17.65
N ASN A 844 18.76 12.98 -16.74
CA ASN A 844 20.07 13.40 -16.22
C ASN A 844 21.24 12.61 -16.84
N LEU A 845 21.26 12.52 -18.17
CA LEU A 845 22.20 11.72 -18.95
C LEU A 845 23.25 12.57 -19.67
N GLU A 846 24.52 12.21 -19.50
CA GLU A 846 25.69 12.75 -20.20
C GLU A 846 26.28 11.68 -21.13
N LEU A 847 26.63 12.07 -22.36
CA LEU A 847 27.16 11.17 -23.38
C LEU A 847 28.56 11.63 -23.82
N ILE A 848 29.57 10.79 -23.64
CA ILE A 848 30.98 11.09 -23.93
C ILE A 848 31.47 10.12 -25.00
N VAL A 849 31.91 10.62 -26.15
CA VAL A 849 32.44 9.79 -27.25
C VAL A 849 33.93 10.03 -27.41
N VAL A 850 34.73 8.98 -27.30
CA VAL A 850 36.18 9.01 -27.48
C VAL A 850 36.53 8.38 -28.83
N ASP A 851 36.91 9.23 -29.79
CA ASP A 851 37.44 8.79 -31.07
C ASP A 851 38.94 8.49 -30.94
N ASN A 852 39.31 7.23 -31.16
CA ASN A 852 40.67 6.75 -30.95
C ASN A 852 41.53 6.93 -32.22
N ALA A 853 41.51 8.14 -32.78
CA ALA A 853 42.10 8.55 -34.06
C ALA A 853 41.54 7.83 -35.30
N SER A 854 40.24 8.03 -35.59
CA SER A 854 39.65 7.58 -36.85
C SER A 854 40.17 8.39 -38.05
N ALA A 855 40.34 7.72 -39.18
CA ALA A 855 40.76 8.29 -40.46
C ALA A 855 39.64 8.32 -41.53
N ASP A 856 38.44 7.85 -41.17
CA ASP A 856 37.20 8.04 -41.93
C ASP A 856 36.50 9.36 -41.52
N GLU A 857 35.23 9.56 -41.91
CA GLU A 857 34.50 10.81 -41.59
C GLU A 857 34.03 10.91 -40.12
N THR A 858 34.35 9.93 -39.25
CA THR A 858 33.92 9.92 -37.83
C THR A 858 34.27 11.22 -37.08
N PRO A 859 35.47 11.82 -37.18
CA PRO A 859 35.79 13.07 -36.48
C PRO A 859 35.05 14.30 -37.00
N ALA A 860 34.45 14.24 -38.21
CA ALA A 860 33.59 15.28 -38.74
C ALA A 860 32.14 15.09 -38.29
N TYR A 861 31.64 13.85 -38.32
CA TYR A 861 30.32 13.47 -37.85
C TYR A 861 30.15 13.73 -36.33
N LEU A 862 31.12 13.32 -35.51
CA LEU A 862 31.05 13.48 -34.06
C LEU A 862 30.99 14.95 -33.63
N ARG A 863 31.74 15.86 -34.27
CA ARG A 863 31.65 17.30 -33.99
C ARG A 863 30.27 17.88 -34.31
N ALA A 864 29.62 17.40 -35.38
CA ALA A 864 28.26 17.82 -35.72
C ALA A 864 27.23 17.25 -34.75
N TRP A 865 27.46 16.05 -34.21
CA TRP A 865 26.61 15.43 -33.19
C TRP A 865 26.78 16.09 -31.81
N GLU A 866 28.01 16.44 -31.39
CA GLU A 866 28.30 17.22 -30.18
C GLU A 866 27.59 18.57 -30.21
N ALA A 867 27.74 19.32 -31.31
CA ALA A 867 27.10 20.62 -31.50
C ALA A 867 25.55 20.59 -31.54
N ALA A 868 24.94 19.40 -31.59
CA ALA A 868 23.49 19.21 -31.61
C ALA A 868 22.87 18.85 -30.24
N GLY A 869 23.65 18.69 -29.16
CA GLY A 869 23.10 18.41 -27.82
C GLY A 869 24.01 18.84 -26.68
N SER A 870 23.50 19.65 -25.75
CA SER A 870 24.30 20.25 -24.66
C SER A 870 24.78 19.26 -23.57
N ASN A 871 24.35 18.00 -23.65
CA ASN A 871 24.76 16.91 -22.77
C ASN A 871 25.78 15.96 -23.43
N ARG A 872 26.32 16.34 -24.60
CA ARG A 872 27.24 15.55 -25.40
C ARG A 872 28.65 16.12 -25.32
N HIS A 873 29.65 15.26 -25.29
CA HIS A 873 31.05 15.64 -25.35
C HIS A 873 31.85 14.68 -26.23
N VAL A 874 32.82 15.20 -26.98
CA VAL A 874 33.67 14.42 -27.88
C VAL A 874 35.15 14.66 -27.59
N ILE A 875 35.88 13.58 -27.35
CA ILE A 875 37.33 13.55 -27.22
C ILE A 875 37.90 12.96 -28.51
N LEU A 876 38.77 13.70 -29.21
CA LEU A 876 39.42 13.24 -30.44
C LEU A 876 40.92 13.01 -30.17
N ASN A 877 41.34 11.75 -30.12
CA ASN A 877 42.76 11.41 -29.94
C ASN A 877 43.57 11.67 -31.23
N PRO A 878 44.86 12.07 -31.12
CA PRO A 878 45.74 12.21 -32.28
C PRO A 878 46.32 10.86 -32.77
N ASP A 879 46.29 9.84 -31.92
CA ASP A 879 46.76 8.48 -32.15
C ASP A 879 45.84 7.43 -31.49
N ASN A 880 45.90 6.18 -31.94
CA ASN A 880 45.10 5.11 -31.35
C ASN A 880 45.81 4.57 -30.09
N ARG A 881 45.28 4.92 -28.92
CA ARG A 881 45.81 4.53 -27.61
C ARG A 881 45.32 3.17 -27.10
N GLY A 882 44.50 2.45 -27.87
CA GLY A 882 43.86 1.20 -27.44
C GLY A 882 42.60 1.40 -26.60
N PHE A 883 41.89 0.30 -26.29
CA PHE A 883 40.54 0.35 -25.71
C PHE A 883 40.54 0.79 -24.24
N ALA A 884 41.44 0.26 -23.41
CA ALA A 884 41.55 0.62 -22.00
C ALA A 884 41.82 2.13 -21.82
N ALA A 885 42.83 2.66 -22.52
CA ALA A 885 43.21 4.07 -22.47
C ALA A 885 42.08 5.01 -22.91
N ALA A 886 41.37 4.67 -23.99
CA ALA A 886 40.26 5.47 -24.48
C ALA A 886 39.06 5.49 -23.50
N ASN A 887 38.76 4.36 -22.85
CA ASN A 887 37.76 4.34 -21.78
C ASN A 887 38.23 5.15 -20.56
N ASN A 888 39.48 5.04 -20.12
CA ASN A 888 40.05 5.84 -19.03
C ASN A 888 39.88 7.36 -19.31
N GLN A 889 40.17 7.81 -20.53
CA GLN A 889 39.95 9.21 -20.93
C GLN A 889 38.49 9.66 -20.82
N GLY A 890 37.53 8.80 -21.21
CA GLY A 890 36.11 9.09 -21.09
C GLY A 890 35.60 9.05 -19.64
N LEU A 891 36.05 8.08 -18.84
CA LEU A 891 35.70 7.93 -17.42
C LEU A 891 36.31 9.06 -16.55
N ALA A 892 37.49 9.57 -16.90
CA ALA A 892 38.09 10.74 -16.27
C ALA A 892 37.38 12.06 -16.64
N ALA A 893 36.74 12.14 -17.81
CA ALA A 893 35.91 13.27 -18.23
C ALA A 893 34.46 13.18 -17.71
N ALA A 894 33.99 11.98 -17.35
CA ALA A 894 32.65 11.74 -16.85
C ALA A 894 32.39 12.44 -15.51
N THR A 895 31.20 13.03 -15.37
CA THR A 895 30.77 13.74 -14.15
C THR A 895 29.57 13.11 -13.44
N GLY A 896 29.01 12.02 -13.98
CA GLY A 896 27.89 11.28 -13.39
C GLY A 896 28.25 10.48 -12.15
N GLU A 897 27.28 10.29 -11.26
CA GLU A 897 27.32 9.40 -10.10
C GLU A 897 27.35 7.92 -10.52
N TYR A 898 26.78 7.61 -11.68
CA TYR A 898 26.87 6.31 -12.33
C TYR A 898 27.62 6.43 -13.65
N LEU A 899 28.49 5.46 -13.90
CA LEU A 899 29.37 5.39 -15.06
C LEU A 899 28.98 4.17 -15.90
N VAL A 900 28.86 4.35 -17.21
CA VAL A 900 28.55 3.29 -18.16
C VAL A 900 29.60 3.29 -19.27
N MET A 901 30.22 2.15 -19.55
CA MET A 901 31.01 1.94 -20.79
C MET A 901 30.15 1.19 -21.80
N LEU A 902 30.16 1.62 -23.07
CA LEU A 902 29.32 1.08 -24.14
C LEU A 902 30.08 1.05 -25.48
N ASN A 903 30.04 -0.08 -26.19
CA ASN A 903 30.69 -0.22 -27.51
C ASN A 903 29.92 0.51 -28.62
N ASN A 904 30.65 1.04 -29.61
CA ASN A 904 30.07 1.69 -30.78
C ASN A 904 29.41 0.75 -31.80
N ASP A 905 29.51 -0.58 -31.62
CA ASP A 905 28.78 -1.59 -32.42
C ASP A 905 27.61 -2.25 -31.64
N THR A 906 26.99 -1.47 -30.74
CA THR A 906 25.74 -1.80 -30.05
C THR A 906 24.54 -1.01 -30.56
N HIS A 907 23.34 -1.45 -30.20
CA HIS A 907 22.09 -0.68 -30.31
C HIS A 907 21.26 -0.92 -29.03
N VAL A 908 20.98 0.16 -28.29
CA VAL A 908 20.29 0.10 -26.98
C VAL A 908 18.76 -0.04 -27.12
N THR A 909 18.04 -0.32 -26.03
CA THR A 909 16.57 -0.44 -25.99
C THR A 909 15.94 0.55 -25.01
N PRO A 910 14.62 0.87 -25.11
CA PRO A 910 13.95 1.78 -24.17
C PRO A 910 14.15 1.40 -22.70
N GLY A 911 14.29 2.39 -21.82
CA GLY A 911 14.40 2.21 -20.37
C GLY A 911 15.76 1.70 -19.86
N TRP A 912 16.71 1.37 -20.74
CA TRP A 912 17.93 0.64 -20.39
C TRP A 912 18.75 1.29 -19.26
N VAL A 913 18.99 2.60 -19.34
CA VAL A 913 19.71 3.36 -18.29
C VAL A 913 18.99 3.28 -16.94
N ALA A 914 17.68 3.54 -16.94
CA ALA A 914 16.88 3.61 -15.72
C ALA A 914 16.84 2.25 -14.99
N THR A 915 16.72 1.15 -15.72
CA THR A 915 16.70 -0.20 -15.13
C THR A 915 18.08 -0.59 -14.61
N LEU A 916 19.18 -0.31 -15.34
CA LEU A 916 20.55 -0.57 -14.87
C LEU A 916 20.87 0.22 -13.59
N VAL A 917 20.60 1.52 -13.57
CA VAL A 917 20.82 2.38 -12.39
C VAL A 917 19.95 1.95 -11.22
N GLY A 918 18.67 1.62 -11.47
CA GLY A 918 17.76 1.13 -10.44
C GLY A 918 18.24 -0.16 -9.75
N HIS A 919 18.88 -1.08 -10.48
CA HIS A 919 19.51 -2.26 -9.86
C HIS A 919 20.72 -1.89 -8.99
N LEU A 920 21.60 -1.00 -9.47
CA LEU A 920 22.75 -0.53 -8.69
C LEU A 920 22.32 0.25 -7.42
N GLN A 921 21.20 0.97 -7.46
CA GLN A 921 20.59 1.61 -6.29
C GLN A 921 19.97 0.61 -5.32
N ARG A 922 19.26 -0.41 -5.82
CA ARG A 922 18.59 -1.44 -4.99
C ARG A 922 19.54 -2.46 -4.35
N THR A 923 20.74 -2.63 -4.89
CA THR A 923 21.70 -3.64 -4.40
C THR A 923 23.05 -2.99 -4.05
N PRO A 924 23.22 -2.44 -2.83
CA PRO A 924 24.45 -1.73 -2.43
C PRO A 924 25.74 -2.54 -2.39
N THR A 925 25.69 -3.86 -2.64
CA THR A 925 26.87 -4.74 -2.80
C THR A 925 27.26 -4.97 -4.27
N LEU A 926 26.41 -4.56 -5.22
CA LEU A 926 26.60 -4.76 -6.66
C LEU A 926 27.50 -3.64 -7.23
N GLY A 927 28.76 -3.99 -7.52
CA GLY A 927 29.74 -3.03 -8.02
C GLY A 927 29.65 -2.82 -9.53
N MET A 928 29.24 -3.84 -10.29
CA MET A 928 29.15 -3.79 -11.76
C MET A 928 27.98 -4.60 -12.31
N LEU A 929 27.36 -4.09 -13.36
CA LEU A 929 26.18 -4.69 -13.99
C LEU A 929 26.25 -4.58 -15.52
N GLY A 930 26.22 -5.72 -16.21
CA GLY A 930 26.06 -5.79 -17.67
C GLY A 930 24.63 -6.19 -18.07
N PRO A 931 24.12 -5.83 -19.25
CA PRO A 931 22.83 -6.31 -19.76
C PRO A 931 22.97 -7.67 -20.46
N VAL A 932 21.84 -8.35 -20.72
CA VAL A 932 21.82 -9.49 -21.66
C VAL A 932 21.92 -9.03 -23.12
N THR A 933 22.40 -9.91 -24.00
CA THR A 933 22.58 -9.63 -25.42
C THR A 933 22.42 -10.86 -26.31
N ASN A 934 22.19 -10.65 -27.61
CA ASN A 934 22.13 -11.69 -28.63
C ASN A 934 23.48 -12.39 -28.88
N ASN A 935 24.60 -11.68 -28.66
CA ASN A 935 25.91 -12.17 -29.09
C ASN A 935 27.06 -11.60 -28.25
N ILE A 936 27.63 -12.44 -27.38
CA ILE A 936 28.85 -12.19 -26.61
C ILE A 936 29.47 -13.54 -26.22
N GLY A 937 30.73 -13.55 -25.78
CA GLY A 937 31.49 -14.78 -25.47
C GLY A 937 31.32 -15.36 -24.07
N ASN A 938 30.37 -14.86 -23.26
CA ASN A 938 30.14 -15.24 -21.87
C ASN A 938 28.65 -15.46 -21.55
N GLU A 939 28.32 -15.53 -20.26
CA GLU A 939 26.98 -15.80 -19.75
C GLU A 939 25.97 -14.68 -20.03
N ALA A 940 26.37 -13.49 -20.50
CA ALA A 940 25.40 -12.46 -20.89
C ALA A 940 24.68 -12.75 -22.23
N ARG A 941 25.03 -13.83 -22.93
CA ARG A 941 24.37 -14.24 -24.19
C ARG A 941 23.07 -15.04 -23.96
N ILE A 942 22.00 -14.65 -24.66
CA ILE A 942 20.71 -15.37 -24.71
C ILE A 942 20.38 -15.86 -26.14
N ASP A 943 19.49 -16.87 -26.29
CA ASP A 943 18.88 -17.21 -27.59
C ASP A 943 17.68 -16.31 -27.85
N ILE A 944 17.83 -15.39 -28.80
CA ILE A 944 16.83 -14.42 -29.21
C ILE A 944 16.91 -14.26 -30.73
N ARG A 945 15.76 -14.14 -31.40
CA ARG A 945 15.67 -14.21 -32.87
C ARG A 945 14.68 -13.19 -33.40
N TYR A 946 15.11 -12.44 -34.41
CA TYR A 946 14.39 -11.38 -35.10
C TYR A 946 15.02 -11.18 -36.49
N ASN A 947 14.28 -10.63 -37.45
CA ASN A 947 14.78 -10.43 -38.82
C ASN A 947 15.24 -8.98 -39.09
N ASP A 948 14.84 -8.03 -38.24
CA ASP A 948 15.13 -6.60 -38.33
C ASP A 948 15.11 -5.95 -36.94
N MET A 949 15.38 -4.64 -36.86
CA MET A 949 15.48 -3.91 -35.59
C MET A 949 14.13 -3.57 -34.93
N GLU A 950 13.02 -3.61 -35.67
CA GLU A 950 11.68 -3.43 -35.09
C GLU A 950 11.23 -4.72 -34.39
N GLN A 951 11.45 -5.86 -35.06
CA GLN A 951 11.30 -7.20 -34.47
C GLN A 951 12.26 -7.41 -33.29
N MET A 952 13.49 -6.86 -33.34
CA MET A 952 14.41 -6.88 -32.20
C MET A 952 13.82 -6.18 -30.99
N LEU A 953 13.30 -4.95 -31.15
CA LEU A 953 12.70 -4.18 -30.06
C LEU A 953 11.47 -4.88 -29.44
N GLN A 954 10.66 -5.57 -30.25
CA GLN A 954 9.54 -6.38 -29.75
C GLN A 954 10.03 -7.62 -29.00
N ALA A 955 10.93 -8.42 -29.59
CA ALA A 955 11.47 -9.63 -28.96
C ALA A 955 12.26 -9.34 -27.67
N ALA A 956 12.98 -8.20 -27.63
CA ALA A 956 13.67 -7.72 -26.45
C ALA A 956 12.68 -7.38 -25.33
N ALA A 957 11.62 -6.62 -25.61
CA ALA A 957 10.59 -6.28 -24.63
C ALA A 957 9.84 -7.52 -24.12
N ASP A 958 9.52 -8.48 -25.00
CA ASP A 958 8.89 -9.75 -24.63
C ASP A 958 9.80 -10.65 -23.78
N TYR A 959 11.12 -10.52 -23.91
CA TYR A 959 12.10 -11.19 -23.04
C TYR A 959 12.22 -10.46 -21.69
N THR A 960 12.54 -9.16 -21.69
CA THR A 960 12.84 -8.43 -20.45
C THR A 960 11.63 -8.31 -19.52
N ALA A 961 10.42 -8.20 -20.06
CA ALA A 961 9.19 -8.24 -19.26
C ALA A 961 9.10 -9.52 -18.41
N ARG A 962 9.41 -10.69 -18.99
CA ARG A 962 9.36 -11.99 -18.28
C ARG A 962 10.47 -12.15 -17.24
N HIS A 963 11.56 -11.38 -17.38
CA HIS A 963 12.72 -11.42 -16.48
C HIS A 963 12.76 -10.18 -15.55
N ALA A 964 11.62 -9.49 -15.37
CA ALA A 964 11.50 -8.29 -14.56
C ALA A 964 12.13 -8.41 -13.16
N GLY A 965 13.09 -7.53 -12.87
CA GLY A 965 13.81 -7.49 -11.60
C GLY A 965 14.73 -8.69 -11.35
N GLN A 966 15.15 -9.43 -12.37
CA GLN A 966 16.06 -10.59 -12.24
C GLN A 966 17.52 -10.22 -12.51
N LEU A 967 18.41 -10.76 -11.68
CA LEU A 967 19.86 -10.60 -11.78
C LEU A 967 20.55 -11.96 -11.79
N THR A 968 21.38 -12.22 -12.81
CA THR A 968 22.24 -13.41 -12.89
C THR A 968 23.67 -13.05 -12.48
N THR A 969 24.20 -13.63 -11.40
CA THR A 969 25.59 -13.41 -10.94
C THR A 969 26.62 -13.75 -12.02
N LEU A 970 27.64 -12.90 -12.20
CA LEU A 970 28.72 -13.08 -13.17
C LEU A 970 30.10 -13.13 -12.49
N HIS A 971 31.02 -13.90 -13.07
CA HIS A 971 32.44 -13.80 -12.74
C HIS A 971 33.16 -12.70 -13.53
N THR A 972 32.79 -12.47 -14.79
CA THR A 972 33.29 -11.36 -15.62
C THR A 972 32.12 -10.77 -16.41
N ALA A 973 31.89 -9.47 -16.27
CA ALA A 973 30.98 -8.72 -17.14
C ALA A 973 31.78 -8.22 -18.35
N ALA A 974 31.33 -8.54 -19.57
CA ALA A 974 32.04 -8.18 -20.80
C ALA A 974 31.74 -6.73 -21.20
N PHE A 975 32.76 -5.93 -21.54
CA PHE A 975 32.64 -4.47 -21.66
C PHE A 975 32.00 -3.97 -22.98
N PHE A 976 31.14 -4.78 -23.61
CA PHE A 976 30.27 -4.30 -24.69
C PHE A 976 29.21 -3.32 -24.16
N CYS A 977 28.73 -3.56 -22.94
CA CYS A 977 28.01 -2.61 -22.10
C CYS A 977 28.21 -3.00 -20.63
N VAL A 978 28.66 -2.07 -19.78
CA VAL A 978 28.70 -2.28 -18.32
C VAL A 978 28.48 -0.98 -17.57
N ALA A 979 27.65 -1.03 -16.53
CA ALA A 979 27.36 0.08 -15.61
C ALA A 979 27.99 -0.17 -14.24
N MET A 980 28.44 0.89 -13.57
CA MET A 980 28.96 0.86 -12.19
C MET A 980 28.71 2.18 -11.45
N PRO A 981 28.59 2.19 -10.11
CA PRO A 981 28.65 3.42 -9.33
C PRO A 981 30.05 4.06 -9.41
N ARG A 982 30.13 5.39 -9.46
CA ARG A 982 31.39 6.15 -9.45
C ARG A 982 32.34 5.73 -8.33
N GLY A 983 31.81 5.51 -7.13
CA GLY A 983 32.59 5.08 -5.98
C GLY A 983 33.30 3.74 -6.15
N VAL A 984 32.87 2.88 -7.09
CA VAL A 984 33.57 1.64 -7.44
C VAL A 984 34.78 1.95 -8.33
N TYR A 985 34.61 2.78 -9.37
CA TYR A 985 35.72 3.26 -10.20
C TYR A 985 36.78 4.00 -9.38
N GLU A 986 36.37 4.93 -8.52
CA GLU A 986 37.26 5.67 -7.63
C GLU A 986 37.98 4.78 -6.60
N LYS A 987 37.42 3.61 -6.28
CA LYS A 987 38.01 2.62 -5.35
C LYS A 987 38.93 1.61 -6.05
N VAL A 988 38.67 1.30 -7.32
CA VAL A 988 39.36 0.26 -8.11
C VAL A 988 40.47 0.84 -9.01
N GLY A 989 40.35 2.12 -9.38
CA GLY A 989 41.23 2.79 -10.33
C GLY A 989 40.94 2.44 -11.79
N GLU A 990 41.76 2.99 -12.67
CA GLU A 990 41.64 2.90 -14.14
C GLU A 990 41.73 1.46 -14.71
N LEU A 991 41.27 1.27 -15.95
CA LEU A 991 41.56 0.06 -16.73
C LEU A 991 43.05 0.02 -17.04
N ASP A 992 43.67 -1.17 -17.00
CA ASP A 992 45.11 -1.28 -17.22
C ASP A 992 45.47 -1.13 -18.70
N GLU A 993 46.17 -0.04 -19.05
CA GLU A 993 46.62 0.24 -20.42
C GLU A 993 47.63 -0.80 -20.96
N ALA A 994 48.18 -1.68 -20.12
CA ALA A 994 49.08 -2.77 -20.53
C ALA A 994 48.45 -3.77 -21.52
N PHE A 995 47.12 -3.90 -21.53
CA PHE A 995 46.39 -4.73 -22.52
C PHE A 995 46.30 -4.06 -23.91
N GLY A 996 46.66 -2.78 -24.02
CA GLY A 996 46.79 -2.06 -25.29
C GLY A 996 45.49 -2.03 -26.12
N ILE A 997 45.51 -2.68 -27.28
CA ILE A 997 44.40 -2.63 -28.26
C ILE A 997 43.12 -3.28 -27.72
N GLY A 998 43.21 -4.21 -26.76
CA GLY A 998 42.09 -4.85 -26.06
C GLY A 998 42.20 -6.37 -25.98
N MET A 999 41.21 -7.00 -25.34
CA MET A 999 41.20 -8.35 -24.75
C MET A 999 41.90 -8.42 -23.37
N PHE A 1000 41.17 -8.99 -22.40
CA PHE A 1000 41.53 -9.22 -20.98
C PHE A 1000 41.46 -8.00 -20.03
N GLU A 1001 41.20 -6.79 -20.52
CA GLU A 1001 40.96 -5.61 -19.67
C GLU A 1001 39.68 -5.71 -18.84
N ASP A 1002 38.63 -6.35 -19.36
CA ASP A 1002 37.37 -6.58 -18.67
C ASP A 1002 37.50 -7.69 -17.61
N ASP A 1003 38.15 -8.80 -17.96
CA ASP A 1003 38.55 -9.85 -17.03
C ASP A 1003 39.39 -9.31 -15.85
N ASP A 1004 40.44 -8.52 -16.11
CA ASP A 1004 41.30 -7.92 -15.08
C ASP A 1004 40.52 -6.98 -14.14
N TYR A 1005 39.71 -6.10 -14.70
CA TYR A 1005 38.96 -5.12 -13.94
C TYR A 1005 37.89 -5.80 -13.07
N CYS A 1006 37.20 -6.84 -13.58
CA CYS A 1006 36.28 -7.65 -12.81
C CYS A 1006 36.95 -8.35 -11.61
N ARG A 1007 38.19 -8.86 -11.75
CA ARG A 1007 38.95 -9.43 -10.61
C ARG A 1007 39.28 -8.37 -9.56
N ARG A 1008 39.65 -7.15 -9.97
CA ARG A 1008 39.92 -6.04 -9.04
C ARG A 1008 38.66 -5.59 -8.28
N VAL A 1009 37.52 -5.54 -8.95
CA VAL A 1009 36.22 -5.20 -8.34
C VAL A 1009 35.79 -6.26 -7.32
N GLN A 1010 35.99 -7.54 -7.63
CA GLN A 1010 35.78 -8.65 -6.70
C GLN A 1010 36.75 -8.60 -5.50
N GLN A 1011 38.04 -8.30 -5.72
CA GLN A 1011 39.01 -8.08 -4.62
C GLN A 1011 38.65 -6.87 -3.75
N ALA A 1012 38.02 -5.84 -4.30
CA ALA A 1012 37.53 -4.68 -3.57
C ALA A 1012 36.23 -4.97 -2.77
N GLY A 1013 35.69 -6.19 -2.84
CA GLY A 1013 34.56 -6.67 -2.03
C GLY A 1013 33.19 -6.60 -2.70
N TRP A 1014 33.11 -6.26 -3.99
CA TRP A 1014 31.86 -6.04 -4.71
C TRP A 1014 31.44 -7.26 -5.53
N SER A 1015 30.13 -7.47 -5.68
CA SER A 1015 29.56 -8.45 -6.60
C SER A 1015 29.43 -7.88 -8.03
N ILE A 1016 29.29 -8.78 -9.00
CA ILE A 1016 29.11 -8.47 -10.43
C ILE A 1016 27.94 -9.31 -10.94
N ALA A 1017 27.05 -8.73 -11.75
CA ALA A 1017 25.87 -9.42 -12.26
C ALA A 1017 25.51 -9.02 -13.70
N CYS A 1018 24.55 -9.75 -14.24
CA CYS A 1018 23.85 -9.49 -15.50
C CYS A 1018 22.41 -9.09 -15.19
N ALA A 1019 21.91 -8.01 -15.79
CA ALA A 1019 20.52 -7.61 -15.76
C ALA A 1019 19.75 -8.35 -16.86
N ASP A 1020 18.83 -9.21 -16.46
CA ASP A 1020 18.05 -10.03 -17.40
C ASP A 1020 16.80 -9.29 -17.89
N ASP A 1021 16.41 -8.21 -17.20
CA ASP A 1021 15.42 -7.21 -17.62
C ASP A 1021 15.99 -6.04 -18.45
N VAL A 1022 17.27 -6.11 -18.86
CA VAL A 1022 17.87 -5.16 -19.80
C VAL A 1022 18.54 -5.89 -20.95
N PHE A 1023 18.08 -5.64 -22.17
CA PHE A 1023 18.67 -6.17 -23.39
C PHE A 1023 19.41 -5.08 -24.16
N ILE A 1024 20.60 -5.38 -24.69
CA ILE A 1024 21.27 -4.53 -25.68
C ILE A 1024 21.69 -5.38 -26.87
N HIS A 1025 21.34 -4.95 -28.08
CA HIS A 1025 21.79 -5.60 -29.29
C HIS A 1025 23.28 -5.32 -29.53
N HIS A 1026 24.05 -6.35 -29.86
CA HIS A 1026 25.47 -6.25 -30.17
C HIS A 1026 25.73 -6.87 -31.55
N HIS A 1027 26.26 -6.06 -32.48
CA HIS A 1027 26.53 -6.49 -33.86
C HIS A 1027 27.77 -7.40 -33.96
N LEU A 1028 28.68 -7.30 -32.98
CA LEU A 1028 29.85 -8.13 -32.71
C LEU A 1028 30.93 -8.20 -33.81
N SER A 1029 32.14 -7.77 -33.43
CA SER A 1029 33.41 -7.97 -34.16
C SER A 1029 33.58 -7.18 -35.46
N ALA A 1030 32.86 -6.07 -35.66
CA ALA A 1030 33.11 -5.17 -36.79
C ALA A 1030 34.55 -4.61 -36.82
N SER A 1031 35.17 -4.44 -35.64
CA SER A 1031 36.56 -4.01 -35.50
C SER A 1031 37.56 -5.18 -35.55
N PHE A 1032 37.36 -6.24 -34.75
CA PHE A 1032 38.32 -7.34 -34.67
C PHE A 1032 38.35 -8.27 -35.90
N ASN A 1033 37.29 -8.33 -36.72
CA ASN A 1033 37.33 -9.06 -37.99
C ASN A 1033 38.15 -8.32 -39.09
N LYS A 1034 38.48 -7.04 -38.90
CA LYS A 1034 39.43 -6.30 -39.76
C LYS A 1034 40.90 -6.71 -39.48
N ILE A 1035 41.18 -7.43 -38.38
CA ILE A 1035 42.51 -7.90 -38.00
C ILE A 1035 42.72 -9.35 -38.47
N LYS A 1036 43.87 -9.63 -39.11
CA LYS A 1036 44.25 -10.99 -39.52
C LYS A 1036 44.27 -11.94 -38.33
N GLN A 1037 43.69 -13.14 -38.50
CA GLN A 1037 43.55 -14.16 -37.45
C GLN A 1037 44.85 -14.46 -36.69
N GLU A 1038 45.99 -14.55 -37.39
CA GLU A 1038 47.32 -14.77 -36.80
C GLU A 1038 47.70 -13.66 -35.78
N LYS A 1039 47.46 -12.39 -36.14
CA LYS A 1039 47.70 -11.25 -35.24
C LYS A 1039 46.73 -11.24 -34.07
N ARG A 1040 45.47 -11.62 -34.31
CA ARG A 1040 44.45 -11.72 -33.25
C ARG A 1040 44.81 -12.80 -32.23
N GLN A 1041 45.32 -13.96 -32.66
CA GLN A 1041 45.79 -15.01 -31.75
C GLN A 1041 47.06 -14.56 -30.99
N ALA A 1042 48.03 -13.95 -31.66
CA ALA A 1042 49.25 -13.47 -31.00
C ALA A 1042 48.95 -12.43 -29.90
N MET A 1043 48.02 -11.51 -30.16
CA MET A 1043 47.53 -10.53 -29.19
C MET A 1043 46.77 -11.19 -28.03
N PHE A 1044 45.94 -12.19 -28.33
CA PHE A 1044 45.23 -12.98 -27.31
C PHE A 1044 46.21 -13.70 -26.37
N GLU A 1045 47.20 -14.44 -26.87
CA GLU A 1045 48.19 -15.11 -26.01
C GLU A 1045 49.05 -14.12 -25.22
N GLN A 1046 49.39 -12.96 -25.80
CA GLN A 1046 50.14 -11.91 -25.12
C GLN A 1046 49.34 -11.34 -23.93
N ASN A 1047 48.09 -10.92 -24.17
CA ASN A 1047 47.26 -10.33 -23.14
C ASN A 1047 46.82 -11.35 -22.09
N LYS A 1048 46.58 -12.60 -22.50
CA LYS A 1048 46.39 -13.73 -21.60
C LYS A 1048 47.57 -13.88 -20.65
N ALA A 1049 48.81 -13.84 -21.14
CA ALA A 1049 50.00 -13.93 -20.28
C ALA A 1049 50.12 -12.74 -19.30
N ILE A 1050 49.66 -11.54 -19.67
CA ILE A 1050 49.59 -10.38 -18.76
C ILE A 1050 48.53 -10.61 -17.66
N TYR A 1051 47.35 -11.14 -18.01
CA TYR A 1051 46.33 -11.52 -17.03
C TYR A 1051 46.83 -12.65 -16.10
N GLU A 1052 47.37 -13.73 -16.66
CA GLU A 1052 47.79 -14.91 -15.88
C GLU A 1052 48.96 -14.61 -14.94
N ALA A 1053 49.83 -13.65 -15.28
CA ALA A 1053 50.89 -13.16 -14.40
C ALA A 1053 50.38 -12.40 -13.16
N LYS A 1054 49.15 -11.87 -13.20
CA LYS A 1054 48.49 -11.19 -12.07
C LYS A 1054 47.57 -12.13 -11.28
N TRP A 1055 46.78 -12.92 -12.00
CA TRP A 1055 45.57 -13.59 -11.47
C TRP A 1055 45.67 -15.12 -11.43
N GLY A 1056 46.74 -15.71 -11.97
CA GLY A 1056 46.82 -17.15 -12.21
C GLY A 1056 46.06 -17.57 -13.47
N THR A 1057 46.02 -18.88 -13.74
CA THR A 1057 45.47 -19.47 -14.97
C THR A 1057 44.09 -18.91 -15.34
N TRP A 1058 43.92 -18.48 -16.58
CA TRP A 1058 42.63 -17.99 -17.09
C TRP A 1058 41.70 -19.15 -17.41
N GLU A 1059 40.51 -19.16 -16.78
CA GLU A 1059 39.43 -20.07 -17.13
C GLU A 1059 38.57 -19.49 -18.26
N PRO A 1060 38.32 -20.23 -19.36
CA PRO A 1060 37.43 -19.76 -20.41
C PRO A 1060 35.99 -19.55 -19.94
N HIS A 1061 35.43 -18.39 -20.29
CA HIS A 1061 34.02 -18.03 -20.09
C HIS A 1061 33.06 -19.09 -20.63
N ARG A 1062 31.88 -19.20 -20.01
CA ARG A 1062 30.86 -20.18 -20.39
C ARG A 1062 29.61 -19.45 -20.90
N TYR A 1063 28.80 -20.15 -21.68
CA TYR A 1063 27.44 -19.70 -21.94
C TYR A 1063 26.53 -20.15 -20.80
N ARG A 1064 25.38 -19.47 -20.60
CA ARG A 1064 24.33 -20.00 -19.70
C ARG A 1064 23.93 -21.40 -20.15
N GLN A 1065 23.55 -22.24 -19.19
CA GLN A 1065 22.85 -23.48 -19.49
C GLN A 1065 21.43 -23.12 -19.95
N SER A 1066 21.01 -23.72 -21.07
CA SER A 1066 19.74 -23.49 -21.77
C SER A 1066 18.64 -24.45 -21.31
#